data_AF-A0A7J3KV81-F1
#
_entry.id   AF-A0A7J3KV81-F1
#
_cell.length_a   1.000
_cell.length_b   1.000
_cell.length_c   1.000
_cell.angle_alpha   90.00
_cell.angle_beta   90.00
_cell.angle_gamma   90.00
#
_symmetry.space_group_name_H-M   'P 1'
#
loop_
_entity.id
_entity.type
_entity.pdbx_description
1 polymer ?
#
loop_
_entity_poly.entity_id
_entity_poly.type
_entity_poly.pdbx_seq_one_letter_code
_entity_poly.pdbx_strand_id
1 'polypeptide(L)'
;MVEFILAGNAHIDPVWLWRWFEGYWTVRSTVRRVLDLMEKHPSITFVFSSSIMYRWLEECEPQLFEKVKKLIGEGRWIPIGGWVVEPDCNIPCGESYIRQALYGKMYFKERLGIDIVVGYNIDSFGHNASLPQILRKSGYEYYIFMRPDRREKDLPPIFLWESPDGSRILAYRHPVSYALHGDRLVEALERLASNPPLPVILILFGRGDHGGGPTYEDVKAIEEFAGRFKYIGIRFSNPEEFFKRIVEAGLDMPIVRGELQHHATGCYSLLSEVKTLNRRAEYSLMAAERLSVLAYLLTGLSYPRDRLRMGWMHTLFCQFHDSLAGTCIPEAYWDIRSMYSESIDIAYESINLAAQRISSMVDTSGGVYIIVFNPTGVHVRFPIEVEPWPGDYAILDPDNGGLVQVQDVKPSSITARRRVLFTADIPALGYKSYRLVDKPVRENELKGVLEASDLTIRNDYFIIEVDSENCGIKMLYDRRVGVNVFRGYGASPIVLKDESDTWGHGVYTYRYEEGRFKNTEVSLIESGPIRATICVKACFSNSTIWQYISLYRGLDFIDVKVKLDWREKHRMLKLSFPVNLNSSKVTYEIPYGVITRIANGVEEPGQRWVDVSGTLSTPDRSVEFGLAIVNDSKYSYDAYGSELRMSILRSPPYAHHEPHKLKPNVDYEYIDQGLHTFRYVLIPHPGDWKTVFYRIAEIAEILNTGFFYIVEDRHIGSLPLKLSSINVEPYNVIPSVLKLSEESNDLILRLVEYCGIETEAYIDIPILGREIGIEIKPFEIKTLRIPLDKDKPVVECNLLETPI
;
A
#
# COMPACT_ATOMS: atom_id res chain seq x y z
N MET A 1 -38.79 13.29 18.26
CA MET A 1 -39.43 12.28 17.41
C MET A 1 -38.34 11.69 16.54
N VAL A 2 -38.17 10.36 16.50
CA VAL A 2 -37.13 9.74 15.66
C VAL A 2 -37.61 9.63 14.22
N GLU A 3 -36.73 9.88 13.27
CA GLU A 3 -36.95 9.71 11.83
C GLU A 3 -35.98 8.68 11.26
N PHE A 4 -36.51 7.74 10.48
CA PHE A 4 -35.74 6.80 9.67
C PHE A 4 -35.69 7.27 8.22
N ILE A 5 -34.47 7.48 7.73
CA ILE A 5 -34.18 7.61 6.30
C ILE A 5 -33.82 6.22 5.79
N LEU A 6 -34.65 5.67 4.90
CA LEU A 6 -34.50 4.33 4.37
C LEU A 6 -33.99 4.38 2.93
N ALA A 7 -33.00 3.56 2.62
CA ALA A 7 -32.58 3.32 1.24
C ALA A 7 -32.37 1.83 1.02
N GLY A 8 -32.94 1.30 -0.06
CA GLY A 8 -32.64 -0.05 -0.51
C GLY A 8 -31.15 -0.17 -0.81
N ASN A 9 -30.53 -1.29 -0.47
CA ASN A 9 -29.11 -1.53 -0.65
C ASN A 9 -28.88 -2.95 -1.16
N ALA A 10 -27.85 -3.12 -1.99
CA ALA A 10 -27.30 -4.41 -2.33
C ALA A 10 -25.77 -4.29 -2.33
N HIS A 11 -25.16 -4.61 -1.19
CA HIS A 11 -23.71 -4.83 -1.18
C HIS A 11 -23.41 -6.07 -2.03
N ILE A 12 -22.46 -5.95 -2.94
CA ILE A 12 -22.03 -7.02 -3.84
C ILE A 12 -20.53 -7.12 -3.72
N ASP A 13 -20.04 -8.26 -3.26
CA ASP A 13 -18.63 -8.57 -3.37
C ASP A 13 -18.38 -9.02 -4.81
N PRO A 14 -17.63 -8.26 -5.63
CA PRO A 14 -17.37 -8.66 -6.99
C PRO A 14 -16.57 -9.97 -7.01
N VAL A 15 -15.78 -10.23 -5.96
CA VAL A 15 -14.98 -11.44 -5.77
C VAL A 15 -14.92 -11.78 -4.28
N TRP A 16 -15.39 -12.96 -3.89
CA TRP A 16 -15.29 -13.46 -2.52
C TRP A 16 -15.30 -15.00 -2.47
N LEU A 17 -16.44 -15.61 -2.12
CA LEU A 17 -16.65 -17.06 -2.17
C LEU A 17 -16.98 -17.56 -3.58
N TRP A 18 -16.74 -16.69 -4.56
CA TRP A 18 -16.96 -16.86 -5.97
C TRP A 18 -15.94 -16.05 -6.74
N ARG A 19 -15.77 -16.39 -8.02
CA ARG A 19 -14.90 -15.66 -8.95
C ARG A 19 -15.60 -14.43 -9.50
N TRP A 20 -14.84 -13.50 -10.07
CA TRP A 20 -15.38 -12.24 -10.61
C TRP A 20 -16.43 -12.43 -11.71
N PHE A 21 -16.36 -13.53 -12.47
CA PHE A 21 -17.41 -13.92 -13.42
C PHE A 21 -18.78 -14.00 -12.77
N GLU A 22 -18.83 -14.51 -11.54
CA GLU A 22 -20.07 -14.63 -10.78
C GLU A 22 -20.56 -13.30 -10.24
N GLY A 23 -19.68 -12.51 -9.64
CA GLY A 23 -19.99 -11.12 -9.25
C GLY A 23 -20.55 -10.30 -10.41
N TYR A 24 -20.02 -10.46 -11.62
CA TYR A 24 -20.49 -9.77 -12.82
C TYR A 24 -21.95 -10.11 -13.16
N TRP A 25 -22.35 -11.38 -13.21
CA TRP A 25 -23.75 -11.71 -13.49
C TRP A 25 -24.67 -11.39 -12.32
N THR A 26 -24.17 -11.44 -11.08
CA THR A 26 -24.88 -11.02 -9.86
C THR A 26 -25.25 -9.54 -9.89
N VAL A 27 -24.38 -8.66 -10.39
CA VAL A 27 -24.71 -7.24 -10.64
C VAL A 27 -25.92 -7.12 -11.56
N ARG A 28 -25.90 -7.79 -12.72
CA ARG A 28 -26.99 -7.74 -13.70
C ARG A 28 -28.31 -8.27 -13.13
N SER A 29 -28.25 -9.40 -12.42
CA SER A 29 -29.40 -10.02 -11.76
C SER A 29 -30.01 -9.09 -10.71
N THR A 30 -29.17 -8.47 -9.88
CA THR A 30 -29.59 -7.53 -8.83
C THR A 30 -30.26 -6.31 -9.44
N VAL A 31 -29.65 -5.69 -10.45
CA VAL A 31 -30.21 -4.51 -11.12
C VAL A 31 -31.60 -4.81 -11.68
N ARG A 32 -31.80 -5.93 -12.38
CA ARG A 32 -33.11 -6.32 -12.91
C ARG A 32 -34.18 -6.45 -11.83
N ARG A 33 -33.84 -7.12 -10.71
CA ARG A 33 -34.78 -7.29 -9.58
C ARG A 33 -35.16 -5.97 -8.94
N VAL A 34 -34.19 -5.07 -8.76
CA VAL A 34 -34.43 -3.75 -8.17
C VAL A 34 -35.27 -2.89 -9.10
N LEU A 35 -35.04 -2.94 -10.42
CA LEU A 35 -35.89 -2.24 -11.39
C LEU A 35 -37.34 -2.72 -11.34
N ASP A 36 -37.57 -4.04 -11.32
CA ASP A 36 -38.91 -4.62 -11.20
C ASP A 36 -39.63 -4.17 -9.91
N LEU A 37 -38.88 -4.03 -8.81
CA LEU A 37 -39.40 -3.50 -7.54
C LEU A 37 -39.74 -2.01 -7.65
N MET A 38 -38.84 -1.21 -8.24
CA MET A 38 -39.01 0.23 -8.42
C MET A 38 -40.14 0.59 -9.37
N GLU A 39 -40.45 -0.26 -10.36
CA GLU A 39 -41.64 -0.08 -11.20
C GLU A 39 -42.94 -0.23 -10.39
N LYS A 40 -42.96 -1.10 -9.38
CA LYS A 40 -44.13 -1.36 -8.52
C LYS A 40 -44.25 -0.41 -7.32
N HIS A 41 -43.14 0.11 -6.82
CA HIS A 41 -43.08 1.02 -5.67
C HIS A 41 -42.38 2.34 -6.04
N PRO A 42 -43.12 3.35 -6.52
CA PRO A 42 -42.55 4.62 -7.00
C PRO A 42 -41.76 5.42 -5.94
N SER A 43 -42.05 5.19 -4.66
CA SER A 43 -41.41 5.92 -3.54
C SER A 43 -40.05 5.36 -3.12
N ILE A 44 -39.72 4.12 -3.47
CA ILE A 44 -38.48 3.48 -2.98
C ILE A 44 -37.25 4.11 -3.65
N THR A 45 -36.21 4.29 -2.86
CA THR A 45 -34.86 4.67 -3.29
C THR A 45 -33.90 3.49 -3.14
N PHE A 46 -32.86 3.44 -3.96
CA PHE A 46 -31.85 2.38 -3.94
C PHE A 46 -30.45 2.96 -4.06
N VAL A 47 -29.56 2.63 -3.13
CA VAL A 47 -28.13 2.95 -3.19
C VAL A 47 -27.35 1.83 -3.86
N PHE A 48 -26.39 2.19 -4.70
CA PHE A 48 -25.55 1.22 -5.40
C PHE A 48 -24.12 1.78 -5.54
N SER A 49 -23.14 1.04 -5.03
CA SER A 49 -21.74 1.47 -4.95
C SER A 49 -20.91 0.98 -6.15
N SER A 50 -19.62 1.32 -6.16
CA SER A 50 -18.58 0.81 -7.06
C SER A 50 -18.77 1.12 -8.54
N SER A 51 -17.95 2.03 -9.09
CA SER A 51 -18.06 2.42 -10.50
C SER A 51 -17.82 1.25 -11.48
N ILE A 52 -17.06 0.22 -11.08
CA ILE A 52 -16.80 -0.93 -11.93
C ILE A 52 -18.10 -1.70 -12.26
N MET A 53 -19.04 -1.77 -11.33
CA MET A 53 -20.31 -2.47 -11.51
C MET A 53 -21.21 -1.74 -12.52
N TYR A 54 -21.19 -0.41 -12.50
CA TYR A 54 -21.86 0.40 -13.51
C TYR A 54 -21.23 0.22 -14.89
N ARG A 55 -19.90 0.19 -14.96
CA ARG A 55 -19.17 -0.06 -16.22
C ARG A 55 -19.53 -1.43 -16.81
N TRP A 56 -19.55 -2.47 -15.99
CA TRP A 56 -20.00 -3.80 -16.40
C TRP A 56 -21.43 -3.81 -16.93
N LEU A 57 -22.33 -3.07 -16.28
CA LEU A 57 -23.71 -2.95 -16.73
C LEU A 57 -23.81 -2.22 -18.08
N GLU A 58 -23.10 -1.11 -18.25
CA GLU A 58 -23.03 -0.33 -19.48
C GLU A 58 -22.52 -1.18 -20.65
N GLU A 59 -21.45 -1.95 -20.44
CA GLU A 59 -20.81 -2.77 -21.47
C GLU A 59 -21.66 -3.99 -21.86
N CYS A 60 -22.21 -4.71 -20.88
CA CYS A 60 -22.90 -5.98 -21.14
C CYS A 60 -24.40 -5.84 -21.42
N GLU A 61 -25.08 -4.87 -20.78
CA GLU A 61 -26.51 -4.62 -20.95
C GLU A 61 -26.83 -3.12 -21.08
N PRO A 62 -26.43 -2.44 -22.17
CA PRO A 62 -26.59 -0.99 -22.31
C PRO A 62 -28.04 -0.51 -22.20
N GLN A 63 -29.02 -1.31 -22.63
CA GLN A 63 -30.44 -0.99 -22.46
C GLN A 63 -30.88 -0.96 -20.99
N LEU A 64 -30.32 -1.86 -20.18
CA LEU A 64 -30.57 -1.92 -18.74
C LEU A 64 -29.92 -0.72 -18.04
N PHE A 65 -28.70 -0.37 -18.46
CA PHE A 65 -28.00 0.82 -17.99
C PHE A 65 -28.77 2.12 -18.27
N GLU A 66 -29.39 2.28 -19.43
CA GLU A 66 -30.21 3.47 -19.73
C GLU A 66 -31.45 3.59 -18.81
N LYS A 67 -32.04 2.45 -18.39
CA LYS A 67 -33.10 2.47 -17.36
C LYS A 67 -32.57 2.95 -16.01
N VAL A 68 -31.38 2.48 -15.62
CA VAL A 68 -30.70 2.94 -14.40
C VAL A 68 -30.41 4.44 -14.48
N LYS A 69 -29.88 4.94 -15.61
CA LYS A 69 -29.65 6.38 -15.85
C LYS A 69 -30.90 7.22 -15.69
N LYS A 70 -32.03 6.75 -16.22
CA LYS A 70 -33.32 7.42 -16.03
C LYS A 70 -33.69 7.54 -14.54
N LEU A 71 -33.56 6.46 -13.77
CA LEU A 71 -33.86 6.46 -12.34
C LEU A 71 -32.88 7.30 -11.52
N ILE A 72 -31.64 7.44 -11.97
CA ILE A 72 -30.67 8.38 -11.39
C ILE A 72 -31.16 9.82 -11.61
N GLY A 73 -31.59 10.16 -12.83
CA GLY A 73 -32.18 11.48 -13.13
C GLY A 73 -33.47 11.77 -12.34
N GLU A 74 -34.23 10.73 -11.97
CA GLU A 74 -35.40 10.82 -11.09
C GLU A 74 -35.04 10.89 -9.59
N GLY A 75 -33.76 10.75 -9.22
CA GLY A 75 -33.30 10.75 -7.82
C GLY A 75 -33.69 9.49 -7.03
N ARG A 76 -34.04 8.40 -7.73
CA ARG A 76 -34.51 7.15 -7.13
C ARG A 76 -33.41 6.10 -7.03
N TRP A 77 -32.56 6.02 -8.06
CA TRP A 77 -31.32 5.25 -8.02
C TRP A 77 -30.18 6.18 -7.63
N ILE A 78 -29.43 5.83 -6.59
CA ILE A 78 -28.46 6.71 -5.95
C ILE A 78 -27.07 6.06 -6.05
N PRO A 79 -26.25 6.47 -7.03
CA PRO A 79 -24.85 6.09 -7.05
C PRO A 79 -24.15 6.63 -5.80
N ILE A 80 -23.34 5.79 -5.16
CA ILE A 80 -22.65 6.14 -3.91
C ILE A 80 -21.21 5.63 -3.88
N GLY A 81 -20.38 6.15 -2.99
CA GLY A 81 -18.99 5.73 -2.80
C GLY A 81 -18.03 6.42 -3.75
N GLY A 82 -18.30 6.41 -5.05
CA GLY A 82 -17.47 7.12 -6.05
C GLY A 82 -16.09 6.50 -6.30
N TRP A 83 -15.78 5.37 -5.67
CA TRP A 83 -14.56 4.60 -5.91
C TRP A 83 -14.78 3.52 -6.98
N VAL A 84 -13.69 2.97 -7.53
CA VAL A 84 -13.77 1.87 -8.53
C VAL A 84 -14.42 0.65 -7.91
N VAL A 85 -14.01 0.30 -6.69
CA VAL A 85 -14.59 -0.72 -5.81
C VAL A 85 -14.70 -0.20 -4.38
N GLU A 86 -15.21 -1.01 -3.45
CA GLU A 86 -15.09 -0.82 -1.99
C GLU A 86 -13.78 -1.49 -1.50
N PRO A 87 -12.65 -0.75 -1.38
CA PRO A 87 -11.33 -1.33 -1.18
C PRO A 87 -11.05 -1.68 0.29
N ASP A 88 -10.00 -2.47 0.51
CA ASP A 88 -9.34 -2.53 1.82
C ASP A 88 -8.81 -1.14 2.22
N CYS A 89 -9.09 -0.69 3.44
CA CYS A 89 -8.73 0.65 3.91
C CYS A 89 -7.44 0.72 4.75
N ASN A 90 -6.56 -0.28 4.64
CA ASN A 90 -5.28 -0.35 5.35
C ASN A 90 -4.06 -0.58 4.44
N ILE A 91 -4.16 -1.53 3.50
CA ILE A 91 -3.04 -2.10 2.73
C ILE A 91 -2.69 -1.29 1.47
N PRO A 92 -3.65 -0.84 0.63
CA PRO A 92 -3.32 -0.02 -0.53
C PRO A 92 -2.45 1.19 -0.18
N CYS A 93 -1.50 1.55 -1.05
CA CYS A 93 -0.73 2.76 -0.85
C CYS A 93 -1.61 4.02 -0.97
N GLY A 94 -1.12 5.16 -0.50
CA GLY A 94 -1.88 6.42 -0.53
C GLY A 94 -2.38 6.80 -1.92
N GLU A 95 -1.56 6.56 -2.96
CA GLU A 95 -1.93 6.85 -4.33
C GLU A 95 -3.09 5.99 -4.82
N SER A 96 -3.14 4.70 -4.45
CA SER A 96 -4.21 3.79 -4.83
C SER A 96 -5.58 4.31 -4.40
N TYR A 97 -5.74 4.84 -3.18
CA TYR A 97 -7.01 5.46 -2.76
C TYR A 97 -7.41 6.67 -3.59
N ILE A 98 -6.42 7.45 -4.02
CA ILE A 98 -6.70 8.58 -4.92
C ILE A 98 -7.08 8.07 -6.30
N ARG A 99 -6.46 7.01 -6.82
CA ARG A 99 -6.84 6.40 -8.09
C ARG A 99 -8.20 5.71 -8.05
N GLN A 100 -8.59 5.12 -6.91
CA GLN A 100 -9.95 4.65 -6.66
C GLN A 100 -10.95 5.79 -6.91
N ALA A 101 -10.73 6.97 -6.30
CA ALA A 101 -11.58 8.14 -6.48
C ALA A 101 -11.48 8.78 -7.86
N LEU A 102 -10.27 8.93 -8.41
CA LEU A 102 -10.05 9.56 -9.70
C LEU A 102 -10.78 8.80 -10.80
N TYR A 103 -10.54 7.50 -10.95
CA TYR A 103 -11.17 6.74 -12.02
C TYR A 103 -12.65 6.42 -11.73
N GLY A 104 -13.03 6.28 -10.46
CA GLY A 104 -14.43 6.08 -10.08
C GLY A 104 -15.30 7.31 -10.33
N LYS A 105 -14.91 8.47 -9.77
CA LYS A 105 -15.66 9.73 -9.93
C LYS A 105 -15.57 10.27 -11.36
N MET A 106 -14.44 10.11 -12.06
CA MET A 106 -14.34 10.47 -13.48
C MET A 106 -15.34 9.66 -14.33
N TYR A 107 -15.49 8.35 -14.07
CA TYR A 107 -16.50 7.54 -14.75
C TYR A 107 -17.93 8.07 -14.52
N PHE A 108 -18.30 8.37 -13.27
CA PHE A 108 -19.61 8.93 -12.95
C PHE A 108 -19.84 10.30 -13.59
N LYS A 109 -18.85 11.18 -13.57
CA LYS A 109 -18.91 12.50 -14.21
C LYS A 109 -19.09 12.39 -15.71
N GLU A 110 -18.30 11.55 -16.38
CA GLU A 110 -18.34 11.40 -17.84
C GLU A 110 -19.59 10.68 -18.36
N ARG A 111 -20.04 9.63 -17.68
CA ARG A 111 -21.13 8.77 -18.17
C ARG A 111 -22.51 9.18 -17.66
N LEU A 112 -22.57 9.76 -16.47
CA LEU A 112 -23.81 10.08 -15.78
C LEU A 112 -23.98 11.58 -15.51
N GLY A 113 -22.93 12.39 -15.65
CA GLY A 113 -23.00 13.84 -15.42
C GLY A 113 -23.18 14.21 -13.94
N ILE A 114 -22.81 13.32 -13.02
CA ILE A 114 -22.97 13.50 -11.57
C ILE A 114 -21.62 13.48 -10.86
N ASP A 115 -21.54 14.20 -9.74
CA ASP A 115 -20.44 14.09 -8.79
C ASP A 115 -20.89 13.35 -7.53
N ILE A 116 -20.02 12.52 -6.97
CA ILE A 116 -20.33 11.73 -5.76
C ILE A 116 -19.65 12.36 -4.55
N VAL A 117 -20.46 12.83 -3.60
CA VAL A 117 -19.98 13.52 -2.39
C VAL A 117 -20.01 12.66 -1.13
N VAL A 118 -20.66 11.49 -1.16
CA VAL A 118 -20.68 10.53 -0.04
C VAL A 118 -19.71 9.38 -0.33
N GLY A 119 -18.59 9.36 0.38
CA GLY A 119 -17.70 8.20 0.42
C GLY A 119 -18.37 7.06 1.19
N TYR A 120 -18.16 5.83 0.72
CA TYR A 120 -18.91 4.67 1.21
C TYR A 120 -18.00 3.45 1.16
N ASN A 121 -17.74 2.86 2.32
CA ASN A 121 -16.98 1.64 2.44
C ASN A 121 -17.50 0.88 3.67
N ILE A 122 -18.56 0.11 3.47
CA ILE A 122 -19.32 -0.40 4.60
C ILE A 122 -18.65 -1.62 5.25
N ASP A 123 -17.95 -2.42 4.45
CA ASP A 123 -17.40 -3.71 4.86
C ASP A 123 -15.88 -3.77 4.97
N SER A 124 -15.18 -2.65 4.87
CA SER A 124 -13.71 -2.64 4.97
C SER A 124 -13.22 -2.99 6.38
N PHE A 125 -12.12 -3.76 6.47
CA PHE A 125 -11.61 -4.32 7.73
C PHE A 125 -10.75 -3.34 8.51
N GLY A 126 -11.34 -2.19 8.83
CA GLY A 126 -10.71 -1.06 9.50
C GLY A 126 -10.27 0.04 8.55
N HIS A 127 -9.90 1.19 9.09
CA HIS A 127 -9.60 2.38 8.30
C HIS A 127 -8.40 3.18 8.83
N ASN A 128 -7.42 3.44 7.95
CA ASN A 128 -6.24 4.22 8.28
C ASN A 128 -6.54 5.71 8.51
N ALA A 129 -5.69 6.38 9.30
CA ALA A 129 -5.93 7.74 9.79
C ALA A 129 -5.78 8.84 8.72
N SER A 130 -5.20 8.56 7.56
CA SER A 130 -4.99 9.54 6.48
C SER A 130 -6.21 9.68 5.55
N LEU A 131 -7.18 8.77 5.66
CA LEU A 131 -8.35 8.75 4.78
C LEU A 131 -9.20 10.02 4.82
N PRO A 132 -9.47 10.69 5.96
CA PRO A 132 -10.18 11.98 5.95
C PRO A 132 -9.58 13.01 5.00
N GLN A 133 -8.24 13.16 4.98
CA GLN A 133 -7.57 14.06 4.06
C GLN A 133 -7.78 13.64 2.60
N ILE A 134 -7.58 12.34 2.31
CA ILE A 134 -7.75 11.79 0.96
C ILE A 134 -9.19 12.00 0.47
N LEU A 135 -10.18 11.72 1.32
CA LEU A 135 -11.58 11.88 1.00
C LEU A 135 -11.93 13.36 0.76
N ARG A 136 -11.58 14.26 1.69
CA ARG A 136 -11.89 15.69 1.55
C ARG A 136 -11.24 16.31 0.33
N LYS A 137 -9.95 16.05 0.11
CA LYS A 137 -9.24 16.55 -1.07
C LYS A 137 -9.61 15.78 -2.36
N SER A 138 -10.44 14.74 -2.29
CA SER A 138 -11.09 14.09 -3.46
C SER A 138 -12.53 14.57 -3.68
N GLY A 139 -12.97 15.62 -2.98
CA GLY A 139 -14.29 16.22 -3.14
C GLY A 139 -15.43 15.48 -2.42
N TYR A 140 -15.12 14.62 -1.44
CA TYR A 140 -16.16 14.03 -0.58
C TYR A 140 -16.50 14.97 0.58
N GLU A 141 -17.77 15.02 0.95
CA GLU A 141 -18.29 15.75 2.11
C GLU A 141 -18.59 14.84 3.30
N TYR A 142 -19.03 13.61 3.00
CA TYR A 142 -19.51 12.68 4.00
C TYR A 142 -18.87 11.31 3.81
N TYR A 143 -18.84 10.52 4.88
CA TYR A 143 -18.32 9.17 4.87
C TYR A 143 -19.24 8.19 5.61
N ILE A 144 -19.53 7.05 5.00
CA ILE A 144 -20.31 5.97 5.61
C ILE A 144 -19.44 4.71 5.70
N PHE A 145 -19.41 4.13 6.88
CA PHE A 145 -18.76 2.86 7.17
C PHE A 145 -19.57 2.05 8.20
N MET A 146 -19.33 0.75 8.33
CA MET A 146 -19.90 -0.06 9.42
C MET A 146 -18.83 -0.68 10.31
N ARG A 147 -17.71 -1.13 9.74
CA ARG A 147 -16.63 -1.82 10.46
C ARG A 147 -15.51 -0.86 10.87
N PRO A 148 -14.99 -0.92 12.11
CA PRO A 148 -15.37 -1.82 13.20
C PRO A 148 -16.73 -1.48 13.83
N ASP A 149 -17.43 -2.52 14.31
CA ASP A 149 -18.73 -2.38 14.96
C ASP A 149 -18.61 -1.82 16.40
N ARG A 150 -19.75 -1.59 17.06
CA ARG A 150 -19.80 -0.99 18.41
C ARG A 150 -19.13 -1.84 19.51
N ARG A 151 -19.04 -3.15 19.32
CA ARG A 151 -18.40 -4.10 20.24
C ARG A 151 -16.89 -4.13 20.06
N GLU A 152 -16.41 -3.74 18.88
CA GLU A 152 -14.99 -3.72 18.52
C GLU A 152 -14.33 -2.37 18.83
N LYS A 153 -15.04 -1.26 18.57
CA LYS A 153 -14.53 0.09 18.87
C LYS A 153 -15.64 0.97 19.42
N ASP A 154 -15.40 1.60 20.56
CA ASP A 154 -16.30 2.63 21.06
C ASP A 154 -16.13 3.91 20.22
N LEU A 155 -17.22 4.33 19.59
CA LEU A 155 -17.28 5.51 18.72
C LEU A 155 -18.68 6.12 18.80
N PRO A 156 -18.77 7.46 18.78
CA PRO A 156 -20.05 8.12 18.55
C PRO A 156 -20.67 7.67 17.21
N PRO A 157 -22.02 7.64 17.08
CA PRO A 157 -22.68 7.23 15.83
C PRO A 157 -22.36 8.15 14.64
N ILE A 158 -22.15 9.44 14.91
CA ILE A 158 -21.79 10.46 13.95
C ILE A 158 -20.71 11.37 14.54
N PHE A 159 -19.70 11.74 13.75
CA PHE A 159 -18.55 12.50 14.22
C PHE A 159 -17.75 13.14 13.10
N LEU A 160 -16.94 14.14 13.43
CA LEU A 160 -15.91 14.66 12.53
C LEU A 160 -14.65 13.80 12.66
N TRP A 161 -14.36 13.01 11.64
CA TRP A 161 -13.15 12.19 11.59
C TRP A 161 -11.98 13.03 11.08
N GLU A 162 -10.93 13.19 11.89
CA GLU A 162 -9.79 14.07 11.63
C GLU A 162 -8.52 13.28 11.28
N SER A 163 -7.88 13.65 10.16
CA SER A 163 -6.56 13.18 9.75
C SER A 163 -5.42 13.91 10.46
N PRO A 164 -4.18 13.38 10.45
CA PRO A 164 -3.01 14.03 11.05
C PRO A 164 -2.72 15.45 10.55
N ASP A 165 -3.10 15.81 9.31
CA ASP A 165 -2.95 17.16 8.75
C ASP A 165 -4.03 18.15 9.25
N GLY A 166 -5.03 17.66 9.98
CA GLY A 166 -6.18 18.43 10.47
C GLY A 166 -7.40 18.42 9.53
N SER A 167 -7.32 17.76 8.36
CA SER A 167 -8.49 17.59 7.48
C SER A 167 -9.58 16.77 8.17
N ARG A 168 -10.84 17.19 8.03
CA ARG A 168 -12.00 16.55 8.68
C ARG A 168 -13.08 16.16 7.69
N ILE A 169 -13.65 14.97 7.86
CA ILE A 169 -14.85 14.52 7.14
C ILE A 169 -15.95 14.12 8.13
N LEU A 170 -17.21 14.43 7.81
CA LEU A 170 -18.34 14.00 8.63
C LEU A 170 -18.62 12.52 8.37
N ALA A 171 -18.34 11.69 9.37
CA ALA A 171 -18.44 10.24 9.28
C ALA A 171 -19.67 9.73 10.04
N TYR A 172 -20.37 8.76 9.46
CA TYR A 172 -21.47 8.04 10.06
C TYR A 172 -21.13 6.55 10.15
N ARG A 173 -21.16 6.01 11.36
CA ARG A 173 -21.09 4.57 11.58
C ARG A 173 -22.48 3.97 11.49
N HIS A 174 -22.73 3.20 10.45
CA HIS A 174 -24.01 2.53 10.26
C HIS A 174 -24.30 1.60 11.46
N PRO A 175 -25.44 1.76 12.17
CA PRO A 175 -25.65 1.20 13.52
C PRO A 175 -26.07 -0.27 13.52
N VAL A 176 -26.41 -0.82 12.36
CA VAL A 176 -26.97 -2.16 12.16
C VAL A 176 -26.38 -2.78 10.89
N SER A 177 -26.70 -4.04 10.59
CA SER A 177 -26.26 -4.67 9.32
C SER A 177 -26.76 -3.85 8.11
N TYR A 178 -25.98 -3.85 7.03
CA TYR A 178 -26.36 -3.28 5.73
C TYR A 178 -27.14 -4.25 4.83
N ALA A 179 -27.32 -5.49 5.30
CA ALA A 179 -28.04 -6.57 4.62
C ALA A 179 -29.31 -6.98 5.39
N LEU A 180 -30.06 -5.99 5.90
CA LEU A 180 -31.30 -6.21 6.66
C LEU A 180 -32.50 -6.47 5.75
N HIS A 181 -33.19 -7.59 5.96
CA HIS A 181 -34.40 -7.97 5.23
C HIS A 181 -35.33 -8.81 6.12
N GLY A 182 -36.61 -8.88 5.74
CA GLY A 182 -37.66 -9.62 6.44
C GLY A 182 -37.77 -9.22 7.92
N ASP A 183 -37.97 -10.20 8.78
CA ASP A 183 -38.17 -9.97 10.22
C ASP A 183 -37.00 -9.22 10.88
N ARG A 184 -35.76 -9.48 10.44
CA ARG A 184 -34.56 -8.79 10.96
C ARG A 184 -34.58 -7.28 10.71
N LEU A 185 -35.18 -6.84 9.60
CA LEU A 185 -35.36 -5.42 9.31
C LEU A 185 -36.33 -4.79 10.31
N VAL A 186 -37.49 -5.41 10.52
CA VAL A 186 -38.51 -4.90 11.46
C VAL A 186 -37.97 -4.88 12.89
N GLU A 187 -37.30 -5.94 13.33
CA GLU A 187 -36.65 -6.01 14.65
C GLU A 187 -35.60 -4.89 14.83
N ALA A 188 -34.81 -4.61 13.79
CA ALA A 188 -33.82 -3.53 13.83
C ALA A 188 -34.51 -2.15 13.96
N LEU A 189 -35.59 -1.92 13.21
CA LEU A 189 -36.37 -0.68 13.28
C LEU A 189 -37.03 -0.51 14.65
N GLU A 190 -37.67 -1.54 15.20
CA GLU A 190 -38.28 -1.51 16.54
C GLU A 190 -37.23 -1.23 17.63
N ARG A 191 -36.05 -1.89 17.54
CA ARG A 191 -34.95 -1.68 18.48
C ARG A 191 -34.41 -0.25 18.42
N LEU A 192 -34.14 0.26 17.23
CA LEU A 192 -33.63 1.62 17.05
C LEU A 192 -34.67 2.69 17.40
N ALA A 193 -35.96 2.41 17.19
CA ALA A 193 -37.02 3.32 17.60
C ALA A 193 -37.14 3.43 19.12
N SER A 194 -36.92 2.31 19.81
CA SER A 194 -36.98 2.23 21.28
C SER A 194 -35.78 2.86 21.96
N ASN A 195 -34.60 2.82 21.33
CA ASN A 195 -33.37 3.42 21.84
C ASN A 195 -32.58 4.09 20.69
N PRO A 196 -33.03 5.26 20.21
CA PRO A 196 -32.47 5.89 19.02
C PRO A 196 -31.08 6.47 19.31
N PRO A 197 -30.03 6.07 18.56
CA PRO A 197 -28.70 6.67 18.72
C PRO A 197 -28.63 8.11 18.20
N LEU A 198 -29.56 8.52 17.33
CA LEU A 198 -29.64 9.84 16.70
C LEU A 198 -31.13 10.18 16.47
N PRO A 199 -31.49 11.48 16.37
CA PRO A 199 -32.86 11.89 16.02
C PRO A 199 -33.26 11.50 14.59
N VAL A 200 -32.28 11.41 13.68
CA VAL A 200 -32.44 10.93 12.31
C VAL A 200 -31.46 9.80 12.10
N ILE A 201 -31.90 8.68 11.52
CA ILE A 201 -31.07 7.48 11.36
C ILE A 201 -31.21 6.96 9.93
N LEU A 202 -30.09 6.83 9.23
CA LEU A 202 -30.02 6.14 7.94
C LEU A 202 -30.02 4.63 8.16
N ILE A 203 -30.92 3.93 7.49
CA ILE A 203 -30.99 2.47 7.45
C ILE A 203 -30.89 2.01 6.00
N LEU A 204 -29.90 1.16 5.76
CA LEU A 204 -29.73 0.42 4.53
C LEU A 204 -30.39 -0.95 4.67
N PHE A 205 -31.24 -1.32 3.73
CA PHE A 205 -32.00 -2.56 3.77
C PHE A 205 -32.01 -3.30 2.44
N GLY A 206 -32.03 -4.62 2.48
CA GLY A 206 -31.98 -5.52 1.35
C GLY A 206 -31.11 -6.72 1.62
N ARG A 207 -30.97 -7.58 0.61
CA ARG A 207 -29.99 -8.66 0.60
C ARG A 207 -28.63 -8.12 0.11
N GLY A 208 -27.56 -8.57 0.74
CA GLY A 208 -26.19 -8.14 0.47
C GLY A 208 -25.23 -9.31 0.27
N ASP A 209 -23.94 -8.99 0.26
CA ASP A 209 -22.75 -9.82 0.02
C ASP A 209 -22.75 -10.47 -1.38
N HIS A 210 -23.80 -11.21 -1.74
CA HIS A 210 -24.03 -11.74 -3.10
C HIS A 210 -25.20 -11.02 -3.82
N GLY A 211 -25.44 -9.75 -3.50
CA GLY A 211 -26.48 -8.93 -4.11
C GLY A 211 -27.93 -9.35 -3.80
N GLY A 212 -28.81 -9.14 -4.77
CA GLY A 212 -30.26 -9.42 -4.67
C GLY A 212 -31.11 -8.20 -4.32
N GLY A 213 -30.61 -7.32 -3.44
CA GLY A 213 -31.28 -6.08 -3.05
C GLY A 213 -32.56 -6.27 -2.22
N PRO A 214 -33.35 -5.20 -2.01
CA PRO A 214 -34.63 -5.28 -1.30
C PRO A 214 -35.69 -6.07 -2.07
N THR A 215 -36.64 -6.66 -1.35
CA THR A 215 -37.80 -7.36 -1.94
C THR A 215 -39.13 -6.63 -1.71
N TYR A 216 -40.19 -7.11 -2.36
CA TYR A 216 -41.55 -6.61 -2.15
C TYR A 216 -41.99 -6.75 -0.68
N GLU A 217 -41.65 -7.89 -0.07
CA GLU A 217 -41.96 -8.19 1.33
C GLU A 217 -41.26 -7.22 2.29
N ASP A 218 -40.02 -6.81 1.98
CA ASP A 218 -39.30 -5.81 2.78
C ASP A 218 -40.02 -4.46 2.77
N VAL A 219 -40.46 -4.00 1.59
CA VAL A 219 -41.20 -2.75 1.44
C VAL A 219 -42.54 -2.83 2.19
N LYS A 220 -43.27 -3.93 2.03
CA LYS A 220 -44.52 -4.16 2.74
C LYS A 220 -44.32 -4.15 4.26
N ALA A 221 -43.26 -4.78 4.75
CA ALA A 221 -42.93 -4.79 6.17
C ALA A 221 -42.63 -3.39 6.71
N ILE A 222 -41.94 -2.55 5.94
CA ILE A 222 -41.71 -1.13 6.26
C ILE A 222 -43.04 -0.36 6.31
N GLU A 223 -43.91 -0.55 5.33
CA GLU A 223 -45.22 0.12 5.27
C GLU A 223 -46.13 -0.30 6.45
N GLU A 224 -46.15 -1.58 6.80
CA GLU A 224 -46.86 -2.10 7.97
C GLU A 224 -46.29 -1.54 9.29
N PHE A 225 -44.97 -1.47 9.41
CA PHE A 225 -44.30 -0.83 10.54
C PHE A 225 -44.66 0.66 10.63
N ALA A 226 -44.63 1.40 9.52
CA ALA A 226 -45.04 2.80 9.44
C ALA A 226 -46.49 3.00 9.89
N GLY A 227 -47.38 2.10 9.48
CA GLY A 227 -48.80 2.11 9.86
C GLY A 227 -49.02 1.85 11.36
N ARG A 228 -48.23 0.96 11.96
CA ARG A 228 -48.26 0.64 13.40
C ARG A 228 -47.68 1.77 14.27
N PHE A 229 -46.61 2.41 13.80
CA PHE A 229 -45.84 3.39 14.59
C PHE A 229 -45.90 4.80 13.98
N LYS A 230 -47.11 5.40 13.92
CA LYS A 230 -47.35 6.71 13.30
C LYS A 230 -46.57 7.90 13.89
N TYR A 231 -45.97 7.73 15.06
CA TYR A 231 -45.13 8.74 15.71
C TYR A 231 -43.66 8.64 15.30
N ILE A 232 -43.29 7.69 14.42
CA ILE A 232 -41.96 7.54 13.86
C ILE A 232 -42.00 8.10 12.44
N GLY A 233 -41.10 9.02 12.11
CA GLY A 233 -40.94 9.49 10.73
C GLY A 233 -40.28 8.41 9.89
N ILE A 234 -40.85 8.06 8.72
CA ILE A 234 -40.25 7.12 7.78
C ILE A 234 -40.24 7.74 6.41
N ARG A 235 -39.07 7.75 5.78
CA ARG A 235 -38.87 8.34 4.47
C ARG A 235 -37.90 7.50 3.66
N PHE A 236 -38.33 7.07 2.47
CA PHE A 236 -37.40 6.58 1.47
C PHE A 236 -36.65 7.78 0.87
N SER A 237 -35.33 7.80 1.01
CA SER A 237 -34.50 8.90 0.51
C SER A 237 -33.05 8.45 0.27
N ASN A 238 -32.13 9.39 0.15
CA ASN A 238 -30.73 9.14 -0.10
C ASN A 238 -29.85 9.49 1.12
N PRO A 239 -28.61 8.96 1.16
CA PRO A 239 -27.70 9.26 2.26
C PRO A 239 -27.28 10.74 2.39
N GLU A 240 -27.26 11.52 1.32
CA GLU A 240 -26.97 12.96 1.41
C GLU A 240 -28.06 13.72 2.19
N GLU A 241 -29.34 13.39 1.96
CA GLU A 241 -30.46 13.95 2.71
C GLU A 241 -30.37 13.60 4.20
N PHE A 242 -29.90 12.39 4.54
CA PHE A 242 -29.62 12.02 5.92
C PHE A 242 -28.59 12.97 6.55
N PHE A 243 -27.45 13.21 5.89
CA PHE A 243 -26.42 14.11 6.43
C PHE A 243 -26.90 15.55 6.52
N LYS A 244 -27.65 16.05 5.53
CA LYS A 244 -28.26 17.40 5.58
C LYS A 244 -29.16 17.55 6.80
N ARG A 245 -30.03 16.57 7.07
CA ARG A 245 -30.91 16.58 8.26
C ARG A 245 -30.14 16.50 9.57
N ILE A 246 -29.04 15.75 9.62
CA ILE A 246 -28.17 15.73 10.81
C ILE A 246 -27.58 17.12 11.06
N VAL A 247 -27.07 17.78 10.03
CA VAL A 247 -26.49 19.13 10.13
C VAL A 247 -27.55 20.14 10.56
N GLU A 248 -28.75 20.09 9.95
CA GLU A 248 -29.90 20.92 10.32
C GLU A 248 -30.40 20.67 11.75
N ALA A 249 -30.28 19.43 12.25
CA ALA A 249 -30.62 19.10 13.63
C ALA A 249 -29.65 19.71 14.64
N GLY A 250 -28.52 20.29 14.21
CA GLY A 250 -27.58 21.01 15.07
C GLY A 250 -26.95 20.13 16.14
N LEU A 251 -26.74 18.85 15.85
CA LEU A 251 -26.13 17.90 16.78
C LEU A 251 -24.67 18.27 17.06
N ASP A 252 -24.24 18.05 18.30
CA ASP A 252 -22.82 18.11 18.63
C ASP A 252 -22.08 16.97 17.92
N MET A 253 -21.06 17.32 17.14
CA MET A 253 -20.27 16.40 16.34
C MET A 253 -18.86 16.29 16.95
N PRO A 254 -18.62 15.31 17.84
CA PRO A 254 -17.32 15.15 18.45
C PRO A 254 -16.24 14.90 17.38
N ILE A 255 -15.02 15.32 17.66
CA ILE A 255 -13.87 15.03 16.79
C ILE A 255 -13.27 13.70 17.21
N VAL A 256 -13.21 12.74 16.28
CA VAL A 256 -12.49 11.48 16.44
C VAL A 256 -11.20 11.56 15.65
N ARG A 257 -10.06 11.30 16.32
CA ARG A 257 -8.72 11.31 15.72
C ARG A 257 -8.18 9.89 15.61
N GLY A 258 -7.37 9.66 14.58
CA GLY A 258 -6.67 8.40 14.39
C GLY A 258 -7.50 7.37 13.62
N GLU A 259 -7.12 6.10 13.77
CA GLU A 259 -7.63 5.01 12.94
C GLU A 259 -8.93 4.41 13.47
N LEU A 260 -9.76 3.93 12.54
CA LEU A 260 -10.97 3.18 12.85
C LEU A 260 -10.64 1.69 12.83
N GLN A 261 -9.93 1.23 13.86
CA GLN A 261 -9.55 -0.17 14.12
C GLN A 261 -10.20 -0.72 15.40
N HIS A 262 -10.36 -2.04 15.59
CA HIS A 262 -9.86 -3.17 14.79
C HIS A 262 -11.00 -4.09 14.33
N HIS A 263 -10.92 -4.63 13.12
CA HIS A 263 -11.82 -5.67 12.60
C HIS A 263 -11.00 -6.66 11.76
N ALA A 264 -11.25 -7.98 11.91
CA ALA A 264 -10.59 -9.05 11.15
C ALA A 264 -9.05 -8.88 11.02
N THR A 265 -8.34 -8.75 12.16
CA THR A 265 -6.90 -8.40 12.16
C THR A 265 -6.02 -9.45 11.49
N GLY A 266 -6.53 -10.67 11.34
CA GLY A 266 -5.85 -11.74 10.63
C GLY A 266 -5.60 -11.41 9.15
N CYS A 267 -6.41 -10.55 8.54
CA CYS A 267 -6.35 -10.17 7.13
C CYS A 267 -5.09 -9.36 6.76
N TYR A 268 -4.45 -8.69 7.73
CA TYR A 268 -3.27 -7.86 7.49
C TYR A 268 -2.06 -8.65 6.99
N SER A 269 -1.94 -9.94 7.35
CA SER A 269 -0.81 -10.82 7.03
C SER A 269 -1.18 -12.08 6.24
N LEU A 270 -2.47 -12.30 5.99
CA LEU A 270 -2.98 -13.47 5.30
C LEU A 270 -2.66 -13.43 3.80
N LEU A 271 -2.28 -14.56 3.19
CA LEU A 271 -1.99 -14.67 1.77
C LEU A 271 -0.91 -13.67 1.31
N SER A 272 0.32 -13.86 1.78
CA SER A 272 1.44 -12.93 1.54
C SER A 272 1.70 -12.66 0.06
N GLU A 273 1.39 -13.59 -0.84
CA GLU A 273 1.57 -13.42 -2.29
C GLU A 273 0.74 -12.24 -2.82
N VAL A 274 -0.54 -12.13 -2.44
CA VAL A 274 -1.43 -11.07 -2.99
C VAL A 274 -0.98 -9.69 -2.52
N LYS A 275 -0.49 -9.57 -1.28
CA LYS A 275 0.12 -8.35 -0.72
C LYS A 275 1.39 -7.94 -1.49
N THR A 276 2.20 -8.93 -1.86
CA THR A 276 3.42 -8.73 -2.66
C THR A 276 3.08 -8.24 -4.06
N LEU A 277 2.09 -8.86 -4.71
CA LEU A 277 1.62 -8.47 -6.04
C LEU A 277 1.00 -7.06 -6.03
N ASN A 278 0.22 -6.71 -5.00
CA ASN A 278 -0.30 -5.35 -4.83
C ASN A 278 0.83 -4.32 -4.80
N ARG A 279 1.81 -4.49 -3.89
CA ARG A 279 2.91 -3.52 -3.78
C ARG A 279 3.69 -3.40 -5.09
N ARG A 280 3.97 -4.54 -5.73
CA ARG A 280 4.69 -4.55 -7.01
C ARG A 280 3.91 -3.83 -8.12
N ALA A 281 2.60 -4.05 -8.23
CA ALA A 281 1.77 -3.38 -9.23
C ALA A 281 1.72 -1.87 -8.99
N GLU A 282 1.45 -1.42 -7.77
CA GLU A 282 1.41 0.01 -7.41
C GLU A 282 2.71 0.73 -7.77
N TYR A 283 3.85 0.21 -7.30
CA TYR A 283 5.14 0.89 -7.47
C TYR A 283 5.70 0.76 -8.88
N SER A 284 5.42 -0.33 -9.60
CA SER A 284 5.80 -0.44 -11.01
C SER A 284 4.98 0.51 -11.89
N LEU A 285 3.67 0.66 -11.65
CA LEU A 285 2.83 1.62 -12.39
C LEU A 285 3.27 3.07 -12.12
N MET A 286 3.54 3.44 -10.87
CA MET A 286 4.08 4.77 -10.56
C MET A 286 5.44 5.02 -11.21
N ALA A 287 6.34 4.01 -11.21
CA ALA A 287 7.62 4.11 -11.90
C ALA A 287 7.44 4.28 -13.43
N ALA A 288 6.49 3.55 -14.02
CA ALA A 288 6.15 3.65 -15.43
C ALA A 288 5.60 5.02 -15.82
N GLU A 289 4.73 5.61 -14.99
CA GLU A 289 4.23 6.97 -15.19
C GLU A 289 5.36 7.99 -15.22
N ARG A 290 6.23 7.97 -14.21
CA ARG A 290 7.34 8.93 -14.08
C ARG A 290 8.34 8.81 -15.24
N LEU A 291 8.75 7.58 -15.59
CA LEU A 291 9.66 7.38 -16.73
C LEU A 291 9.00 7.71 -18.07
N SER A 292 7.69 7.47 -18.22
CA SER A 292 6.96 7.85 -19.43
C SER A 292 6.86 9.37 -19.57
N VAL A 293 6.68 10.11 -18.47
CA VAL A 293 6.78 11.58 -18.47
C VAL A 293 8.17 12.02 -18.92
N LEU A 294 9.22 11.41 -18.36
CA LEU A 294 10.59 11.75 -18.73
C LEU A 294 10.85 11.51 -20.22
N ALA A 295 10.42 10.36 -20.76
CA ALA A 295 10.57 10.05 -22.19
C ALA A 295 9.75 10.98 -23.07
N TYR A 296 8.54 11.35 -22.64
CA TYR A 296 7.70 12.33 -23.33
C TYR A 296 8.38 13.69 -23.43
N LEU A 297 8.89 14.21 -22.32
CA LEU A 297 9.51 15.53 -22.26
C LEU A 297 10.86 15.59 -22.98
N LEU A 298 11.70 14.56 -22.84
CA LEU A 298 13.06 14.58 -23.41
C LEU A 298 13.10 14.17 -24.88
N THR A 299 12.15 13.37 -25.36
CA THR A 299 12.27 12.70 -26.67
C THR A 299 11.06 12.83 -27.57
N GLY A 300 9.95 13.37 -27.06
CA GLY A 300 8.66 13.45 -27.76
C GLY A 300 7.90 12.13 -27.83
N LEU A 301 8.32 11.09 -27.10
CA LEU A 301 7.64 9.79 -27.07
C LEU A 301 6.23 9.93 -26.48
N SER A 302 5.21 9.41 -27.15
CA SER A 302 3.83 9.45 -26.65
C SER A 302 3.69 8.82 -25.27
N TYR A 303 3.03 9.53 -24.35
CA TYR A 303 2.71 9.02 -23.02
C TYR A 303 1.61 7.94 -23.10
N PRO A 304 1.82 6.71 -22.57
CA PRO A 304 0.91 5.57 -22.76
C PRO A 304 -0.31 5.62 -21.81
N ARG A 305 -1.09 6.71 -21.86
CA ARG A 305 -2.18 7.01 -20.92
C ARG A 305 -3.18 5.87 -20.75
N ASP A 306 -3.75 5.37 -21.84
CA ASP A 306 -4.82 4.37 -21.77
C ASP A 306 -4.31 3.02 -21.27
N ARG A 307 -3.07 2.64 -21.62
CA ARG A 307 -2.45 1.42 -21.10
C ARG A 307 -2.22 1.52 -19.60
N LEU A 308 -1.62 2.61 -19.14
CA LEU A 308 -1.39 2.83 -17.71
C LEU A 308 -2.71 2.88 -16.93
N ARG A 309 -3.75 3.53 -17.48
CA ARG A 309 -5.09 3.52 -16.90
C ARG A 309 -5.65 2.09 -16.76
N MET A 310 -5.44 1.23 -17.76
CA MET A 310 -5.86 -0.18 -17.68
C MET A 310 -5.13 -0.94 -16.58
N GLY A 311 -3.80 -0.79 -16.48
CA GLY A 311 -3.02 -1.40 -15.39
C GLY A 311 -3.48 -0.94 -14.00
N TRP A 312 -3.79 0.35 -13.84
CA TRP A 312 -4.40 0.84 -12.61
C TRP A 312 -5.80 0.25 -12.38
N MET A 313 -6.68 0.21 -13.37
CA MET A 313 -8.03 -0.37 -13.19
C MET A 313 -7.98 -1.81 -12.70
N HIS A 314 -7.06 -2.64 -13.21
CA HIS A 314 -6.84 -4.00 -12.73
C HIS A 314 -6.32 -4.02 -11.28
N THR A 315 -5.30 -3.22 -10.99
CA THR A 315 -4.75 -3.08 -9.62
C THR A 315 -5.84 -2.68 -8.63
N LEU A 316 -6.63 -1.65 -8.94
CA LEU A 316 -7.69 -1.12 -8.08
C LEU A 316 -8.84 -2.11 -7.88
N PHE A 317 -9.18 -2.91 -8.89
CA PHE A 317 -10.17 -3.96 -8.74
C PHE A 317 -9.69 -5.05 -7.77
N CYS A 318 -8.43 -5.47 -7.87
CA CYS A 318 -7.84 -6.45 -6.97
C CYS A 318 -7.64 -5.95 -5.54
N GLN A 319 -7.80 -4.64 -5.29
CA GLN A 319 -7.78 -4.02 -3.97
C GLN A 319 -9.12 -4.06 -3.24
N PHE A 320 -10.15 -4.68 -3.82
CA PHE A 320 -11.40 -4.96 -3.12
C PHE A 320 -11.14 -5.61 -1.76
N HIS A 321 -11.90 -5.24 -0.73
CA HIS A 321 -11.56 -5.57 0.66
C HIS A 321 -11.35 -7.07 0.87
N ASP A 322 -12.18 -7.97 0.32
CA ASP A 322 -11.94 -9.43 0.44
C ASP A 322 -10.75 -9.93 -0.38
N SER A 323 -10.59 -9.43 -1.60
CA SER A 323 -9.52 -9.85 -2.51
C SER A 323 -8.15 -9.52 -1.94
N LEU A 324 -7.97 -8.30 -1.43
CA LEU A 324 -6.71 -7.88 -0.84
C LEU A 324 -6.55 -8.36 0.59
N ALA A 325 -7.62 -8.62 1.34
CA ALA A 325 -7.57 -9.23 2.67
C ALA A 325 -7.07 -10.68 2.66
N GLY A 326 -7.16 -11.39 1.53
CA GLY A 326 -6.75 -12.79 1.46
C GLY A 326 -7.89 -13.76 1.80
N THR A 327 -9.15 -13.31 1.75
CA THR A 327 -10.33 -14.01 2.29
C THR A 327 -11.22 -14.71 1.25
N CYS A 328 -10.89 -14.62 -0.04
CA CYS A 328 -11.59 -15.35 -1.11
C CYS A 328 -11.27 -16.86 -1.18
N ILE A 329 -12.02 -17.58 -2.01
CA ILE A 329 -11.72 -18.97 -2.41
C ILE A 329 -10.42 -19.06 -3.26
N PRO A 330 -9.74 -20.23 -3.31
CA PRO A 330 -8.49 -20.39 -4.07
C PRO A 330 -8.59 -19.97 -5.54
N GLU A 331 -9.69 -20.29 -6.21
CA GLU A 331 -9.90 -20.06 -7.63
C GLU A 331 -10.04 -18.57 -7.98
N ALA A 332 -10.57 -17.77 -7.05
CA ALA A 332 -10.60 -16.32 -7.20
C ALA A 332 -9.18 -15.74 -7.32
N TYR A 333 -8.21 -16.33 -6.62
CA TYR A 333 -6.82 -15.88 -6.71
C TYR A 333 -6.13 -16.26 -8.01
N TRP A 334 -6.66 -17.17 -8.84
CA TRP A 334 -6.13 -17.36 -10.19
C TRP A 334 -6.42 -16.13 -11.06
N ASP A 335 -7.62 -15.56 -10.92
CA ASP A 335 -8.02 -14.36 -11.64
C ASP A 335 -7.25 -13.12 -11.13
N ILE A 336 -7.19 -12.95 -9.80
CA ILE A 336 -6.46 -11.84 -9.16
C ILE A 336 -4.98 -11.85 -9.56
N ARG A 337 -4.33 -13.02 -9.57
CA ARG A 337 -2.93 -13.15 -10.03
C ARG A 337 -2.78 -12.72 -11.49
N SER A 338 -3.74 -13.07 -12.35
CA SER A 338 -3.71 -12.72 -13.77
C SER A 338 -3.83 -11.21 -13.97
N MET A 339 -4.76 -10.55 -13.27
CA MET A 339 -4.95 -9.09 -13.32
C MET A 339 -3.74 -8.31 -12.78
N TYR A 340 -3.15 -8.74 -11.66
CA TYR A 340 -1.90 -8.14 -11.18
C TYR A 340 -0.75 -8.35 -12.17
N SER A 341 -0.65 -9.55 -12.77
CA SER A 341 0.41 -9.84 -13.74
C SER A 341 0.31 -8.94 -14.97
N GLU A 342 -0.89 -8.72 -15.49
CA GLU A 342 -1.10 -7.79 -16.61
C GLU A 342 -0.78 -6.33 -16.22
N SER A 343 -1.14 -5.92 -15.00
CA SER A 343 -0.80 -4.59 -14.49
C SER A 343 0.71 -4.36 -14.45
N ILE A 344 1.46 -5.35 -13.95
CA ILE A 344 2.92 -5.33 -13.86
C ILE A 344 3.55 -5.38 -15.26
N ASP A 345 2.99 -6.17 -16.17
CA ASP A 345 3.46 -6.27 -17.55
C ASP A 345 3.32 -4.94 -18.29
N ILE A 346 2.14 -4.31 -18.22
CA ILE A 346 1.89 -2.96 -18.75
C ILE A 346 2.92 -1.95 -18.22
N ALA A 347 3.20 -1.99 -16.92
CA ALA A 347 4.18 -1.12 -16.31
C ALA A 347 5.59 -1.37 -16.87
N TYR A 348 6.02 -2.62 -16.96
CA TYR A 348 7.35 -2.99 -17.44
C TYR A 348 7.55 -2.74 -18.94
N GLU A 349 6.54 -2.98 -19.78
CA GLU A 349 6.58 -2.58 -21.18
C GLU A 349 6.76 -1.07 -21.32
N SER A 350 6.02 -0.28 -20.54
CA SER A 350 6.10 1.18 -20.56
C SER A 350 7.45 1.69 -20.05
N ILE A 351 7.97 1.11 -18.95
CA ILE A 351 9.30 1.41 -18.41
C ILE A 351 10.39 1.09 -19.44
N ASN A 352 10.34 -0.10 -20.04
CA ASN A 352 11.33 -0.52 -21.02
C ASN A 352 11.30 0.39 -22.25
N LEU A 353 10.13 0.69 -22.81
CA LEU A 353 10.02 1.59 -23.96
C LEU A 353 10.55 2.99 -23.65
N ALA A 354 10.18 3.55 -22.49
CA ALA A 354 10.66 4.86 -22.04
C ALA A 354 12.18 4.87 -21.87
N ALA A 355 12.74 3.88 -21.16
CA ALA A 355 14.17 3.74 -20.93
C ALA A 355 14.95 3.58 -22.24
N GLN A 356 14.51 2.70 -23.15
CA GLN A 356 15.12 2.48 -24.47
C GLN A 356 15.12 3.76 -25.31
N ARG A 357 14.01 4.50 -25.27
CA ARG A 357 13.91 5.74 -26.02
C ARG A 357 14.84 6.81 -25.44
N ILE A 358 14.93 6.95 -24.12
CA ILE A 358 15.85 7.87 -23.48
C ILE A 358 17.31 7.46 -23.76
N SER A 359 17.65 6.17 -23.60
CA SER A 359 19.03 5.68 -23.85
C SER A 359 19.50 5.98 -25.27
N SER A 360 18.63 5.77 -26.27
CA SER A 360 18.92 6.08 -27.68
C SER A 360 19.24 7.54 -27.97
N MET A 361 18.95 8.44 -27.03
CA MET A 361 19.18 9.88 -27.14
C MET A 361 20.36 10.35 -26.28
N VAL A 362 20.92 9.51 -25.41
CA VAL A 362 22.12 9.82 -24.59
C VAL A 362 23.36 9.82 -25.48
N ASP A 363 24.24 10.81 -25.33
CA ASP A 363 25.50 10.83 -26.08
C ASP A 363 26.50 9.80 -25.54
N THR A 364 26.46 8.61 -26.13
CA THR A 364 27.37 7.50 -25.84
C THR A 364 28.57 7.45 -26.80
N SER A 365 28.86 8.54 -27.53
CA SER A 365 29.92 8.56 -28.54
C SER A 365 31.32 8.22 -28.01
N GLY A 366 31.50 8.29 -26.69
CA GLY A 366 32.69 7.89 -25.95
C GLY A 366 32.90 6.39 -25.69
N GLY A 367 31.98 5.50 -26.10
CA GLY A 367 32.12 4.04 -25.95
C GLY A 367 30.81 3.31 -25.65
N VAL A 368 30.90 2.19 -24.93
CA VAL A 368 29.72 1.45 -24.44
C VAL A 368 29.40 1.92 -23.02
N TYR A 369 28.12 2.11 -22.70
CA TYR A 369 27.68 2.61 -21.39
C TYR A 369 26.62 1.73 -20.75
N ILE A 370 26.68 1.59 -19.42
CA ILE A 370 25.57 1.12 -18.59
C ILE A 370 24.82 2.35 -18.09
N ILE A 371 23.62 2.57 -18.63
CA ILE A 371 22.74 3.66 -18.24
C ILE A 371 21.80 3.15 -17.16
N VAL A 372 21.97 3.62 -15.93
CA VAL A 372 21.16 3.22 -14.77
C VAL A 372 20.11 4.28 -14.52
N PHE A 373 18.84 3.90 -14.55
CA PHE A 373 17.68 4.75 -14.33
C PHE A 373 17.17 4.62 -12.90
N ASN A 374 16.99 5.77 -12.25
CA ASN A 374 16.27 5.90 -10.99
C ASN A 374 14.86 6.45 -11.27
N PRO A 375 13.80 5.63 -11.18
CA PRO A 375 12.42 6.05 -11.40
C PRO A 375 11.79 6.71 -10.17
N THR A 376 12.52 6.85 -9.06
CA THR A 376 12.00 7.38 -7.80
C THR A 376 12.11 8.91 -7.78
N GLY A 377 11.26 9.54 -6.97
CA GLY A 377 11.29 10.99 -6.78
C GLY A 377 12.42 11.50 -5.90
N VAL A 378 13.27 10.61 -5.37
CA VAL A 378 14.36 10.95 -4.44
C VAL A 378 15.71 10.54 -5.02
N HIS A 379 16.76 11.20 -4.59
CA HIS A 379 18.13 10.78 -4.90
C HIS A 379 18.43 9.45 -4.20
N VAL A 380 19.06 8.50 -4.92
CA VAL A 380 19.33 7.16 -4.37
C VAL A 380 20.79 6.78 -4.57
N ARG A 381 21.43 6.42 -3.45
CA ARG A 381 22.74 5.78 -3.37
C ARG A 381 22.61 4.36 -2.83
N PHE A 382 22.59 3.38 -3.73
CA PHE A 382 22.24 2.00 -3.39
C PHE A 382 23.05 0.98 -4.22
N PRO A 383 23.36 -0.20 -3.66
CA PRO A 383 24.05 -1.28 -4.38
C PRO A 383 23.19 -1.85 -5.51
N ILE A 384 23.75 -1.92 -6.72
CA ILE A 384 23.09 -2.51 -7.89
C ILE A 384 23.92 -3.65 -8.47
N GLU A 385 23.23 -4.66 -8.98
CA GLU A 385 23.83 -5.78 -9.69
C GLU A 385 23.48 -5.65 -11.18
N VAL A 386 24.49 -5.56 -12.04
CA VAL A 386 24.34 -5.47 -13.50
C VAL A 386 25.06 -6.62 -14.19
N GLU A 387 24.53 -7.07 -15.32
CA GLU A 387 25.05 -8.21 -16.09
C GLU A 387 25.10 -7.85 -17.58
N PRO A 388 25.93 -6.86 -17.99
CA PRO A 388 25.89 -6.27 -19.32
C PRO A 388 26.23 -7.29 -20.43
N TRP A 389 27.47 -7.78 -20.49
CA TRP A 389 27.96 -8.70 -21.54
C TRP A 389 29.01 -9.67 -20.99
N PRO A 390 29.35 -10.74 -21.73
CA PRO A 390 30.55 -11.53 -21.48
C PRO A 390 31.86 -10.76 -21.57
N GLY A 391 32.85 -11.14 -20.77
CA GLY A 391 34.22 -10.62 -20.82
C GLY A 391 34.63 -9.78 -19.61
N ASP A 392 35.92 -9.40 -19.61
CA ASP A 392 36.52 -8.57 -18.58
C ASP A 392 36.41 -7.09 -18.97
N TYR A 393 35.85 -6.28 -18.07
CA TYR A 393 35.67 -4.85 -18.26
C TYR A 393 35.83 -4.11 -16.93
N ALA A 394 36.24 -2.84 -17.01
CA ALA A 394 36.13 -1.91 -15.89
C ALA A 394 34.98 -0.93 -16.15
N ILE A 395 34.48 -0.34 -15.07
CA ILE A 395 33.41 0.66 -15.09
C ILE A 395 34.02 2.02 -14.70
N LEU A 396 33.78 3.05 -15.50
CA LEU A 396 34.19 4.43 -15.20
C LEU A 396 32.99 5.29 -14.82
N ASP A 397 33.18 6.12 -13.79
CA ASP A 397 32.21 7.11 -13.36
C ASP A 397 32.23 8.31 -14.33
N PRO A 398 31.07 8.74 -14.87
CA PRO A 398 31.02 9.89 -15.77
C PRO A 398 31.37 11.23 -15.08
N ASP A 399 31.23 11.35 -13.76
CA ASP A 399 31.44 12.60 -13.02
C ASP A 399 32.92 12.95 -12.89
N ASN A 400 33.81 11.95 -12.77
CA ASN A 400 35.25 12.16 -12.56
C ASN A 400 36.16 11.36 -13.50
N GLY A 401 35.61 10.50 -14.35
CA GLY A 401 36.36 9.62 -15.25
C GLY A 401 37.17 8.54 -14.54
N GLY A 402 37.06 8.44 -13.22
CA GLY A 402 37.73 7.46 -12.37
C GLY A 402 37.02 6.12 -12.36
N LEU A 403 37.70 5.11 -11.85
CA LEU A 403 37.11 3.78 -11.70
C LEU A 403 36.01 3.74 -10.65
N VAL A 404 34.89 3.14 -11.04
CA VAL A 404 33.91 2.60 -10.12
C VAL A 404 34.47 1.30 -9.55
N GLN A 405 34.45 1.18 -8.23
CA GLN A 405 34.76 -0.09 -7.58
C GLN A 405 33.68 -1.09 -7.92
N VAL A 406 34.09 -2.29 -8.35
CA VAL A 406 33.20 -3.38 -8.70
C VAL A 406 33.55 -4.63 -7.90
N GLN A 407 32.55 -5.47 -7.69
CA GLN A 407 32.69 -6.79 -7.11
C GLN A 407 32.01 -7.81 -8.02
N ASP A 408 32.70 -8.89 -8.35
CA ASP A 408 32.09 -10.01 -9.05
C ASP A 408 31.12 -10.75 -8.12
N VAL A 409 29.91 -10.98 -8.61
CA VAL A 409 28.87 -11.73 -7.90
C VAL A 409 28.37 -12.86 -8.79
N LYS A 410 27.66 -13.83 -8.20
CA LYS A 410 27.18 -15.01 -8.93
C LYS A 410 26.33 -14.58 -10.15
N PRO A 411 26.76 -14.91 -11.39
CA PRO A 411 26.02 -14.56 -12.59
C PRO A 411 24.73 -15.37 -12.70
N SER A 412 23.76 -14.83 -13.46
CA SER A 412 22.49 -15.50 -13.69
C SER A 412 22.64 -16.69 -14.65
N SER A 413 23.67 -16.66 -15.50
CA SER A 413 24.05 -17.77 -16.39
C SER A 413 25.41 -18.38 -16.01
N ILE A 414 25.54 -19.69 -16.12
CA ILE A 414 26.79 -20.43 -15.94
C ILE A 414 27.76 -20.34 -17.12
N THR A 415 27.37 -19.66 -18.21
CA THR A 415 28.14 -19.64 -19.46
C THR A 415 29.20 -18.54 -19.45
N ALA A 416 28.90 -17.37 -19.99
CA ALA A 416 29.88 -16.35 -20.34
C ALA A 416 29.60 -14.98 -19.72
N ARG A 417 28.45 -14.78 -19.07
CA ARG A 417 28.09 -13.45 -18.55
C ARG A 417 28.81 -13.17 -17.24
N ARG A 418 29.35 -11.96 -17.13
CA ARG A 418 29.93 -11.42 -15.90
C ARG A 418 28.91 -10.52 -15.23
N ARG A 419 28.53 -10.84 -13.99
CA ARG A 419 27.64 -10.03 -13.17
C ARG A 419 28.45 -9.29 -12.13
N VAL A 420 28.34 -7.97 -12.13
CA VAL A 420 29.09 -7.11 -11.21
C VAL A 420 28.14 -6.34 -10.31
N LEU A 421 28.57 -6.18 -9.07
CA LEU A 421 27.97 -5.35 -8.05
C LEU A 421 28.77 -4.06 -7.91
N PHE A 422 28.09 -2.92 -7.85
CA PHE A 422 28.70 -1.65 -7.42
C PHE A 422 27.65 -0.77 -6.74
N THR A 423 28.11 0.22 -5.97
CA THR A 423 27.24 1.23 -5.37
C THR A 423 26.96 2.32 -6.39
N ALA A 424 25.73 2.36 -6.89
CA ALA A 424 25.28 3.41 -7.80
C ALA A 424 24.83 4.63 -7.01
N ASP A 425 25.08 5.82 -7.56
CA ASP A 425 24.70 7.12 -6.99
C ASP A 425 23.92 7.90 -8.06
N ILE A 426 22.59 7.80 -8.02
CA ILE A 426 21.71 8.19 -9.12
C ILE A 426 20.76 9.32 -8.68
N PRO A 427 20.69 10.43 -9.43
CA PRO A 427 19.79 11.54 -9.13
C PRO A 427 18.31 11.14 -9.15
N ALA A 428 17.48 11.96 -8.52
CA ALA A 428 16.02 11.80 -8.49
C ALA A 428 15.42 11.88 -9.90
N LEU A 429 14.51 10.96 -10.18
CA LEU A 429 13.82 10.75 -11.46
C LEU A 429 14.75 11.01 -12.66
N GLY A 430 15.73 10.15 -12.84
CA GLY A 430 16.85 10.46 -13.70
C GLY A 430 17.68 9.25 -14.04
N TYR A 431 18.87 9.50 -14.58
CA TYR A 431 19.82 8.43 -14.88
C TYR A 431 21.27 8.91 -14.74
N LYS A 432 22.16 7.92 -14.63
CA LYS A 432 23.61 8.10 -14.74
C LYS A 432 24.20 6.99 -15.61
N SER A 433 25.05 7.37 -16.55
CA SER A 433 25.65 6.49 -17.57
C SER A 433 27.11 6.19 -17.23
N TYR A 434 27.39 4.94 -16.88
CA TYR A 434 28.73 4.46 -16.51
C TYR A 434 29.42 3.82 -17.70
N ARG A 435 30.64 4.25 -18.03
CA ARG A 435 31.33 3.76 -19.24
C ARG A 435 32.01 2.42 -18.99
N LEU A 436 31.83 1.47 -19.92
CA LEU A 436 32.57 0.22 -19.98
C LEU A 436 33.89 0.39 -20.74
N VAL A 437 34.99 -0.17 -20.22
CA VAL A 437 36.32 -0.14 -20.86
C VAL A 437 37.07 -1.48 -20.73
N ASP A 438 37.81 -1.86 -21.77
CA ASP A 438 38.47 -3.17 -21.94
C ASP A 438 39.71 -3.45 -21.05
N LYS A 439 40.07 -2.56 -20.12
CA LYS A 439 41.31 -2.69 -19.31
C LYS A 439 41.02 -2.73 -17.81
N PRO A 440 41.71 -3.57 -17.03
CA PRO A 440 41.77 -3.37 -15.59
C PRO A 440 42.58 -2.09 -15.35
N VAL A 441 41.94 -1.10 -14.75
CA VAL A 441 42.66 0.04 -14.17
C VAL A 441 42.95 -0.36 -12.72
N ARG A 442 44.13 0.05 -12.21
CA ARG A 442 44.61 -0.32 -10.86
C ARG A 442 43.50 -0.19 -9.81
N GLU A 443 43.38 -1.20 -8.95
CA GLU A 443 42.51 -1.13 -7.78
C GLU A 443 42.78 0.18 -7.03
N ASN A 444 41.76 1.02 -6.89
CA ASN A 444 41.83 2.11 -5.93
C ASN A 444 41.93 1.50 -4.53
N GLU A 445 42.75 2.08 -3.65
CA GLU A 445 42.72 1.72 -2.23
C GLU A 445 41.29 1.80 -1.72
N LEU A 446 40.79 0.68 -1.20
CA LEU A 446 39.45 0.59 -0.64
C LEU A 446 39.40 1.45 0.62
N LYS A 447 38.64 2.54 0.58
CA LYS A 447 38.32 3.32 1.78
C LYS A 447 37.26 2.60 2.61
N GLY A 448 37.35 2.72 3.92
CA GLY A 448 36.44 2.07 4.87
C GLY A 448 36.80 0.63 5.20
N VAL A 449 35.95 -0.03 5.98
CA VAL A 449 36.11 -1.41 6.43
C VAL A 449 34.97 -2.25 5.88
N LEU A 450 35.30 -3.44 5.37
CA LEU A 450 34.36 -4.53 5.16
C LEU A 450 35.13 -5.82 5.33
N GLU A 451 34.83 -6.54 6.39
CA GLU A 451 35.51 -7.78 6.76
C GLU A 451 34.47 -8.85 7.09
N ALA A 452 34.76 -10.08 6.73
CA ALA A 452 33.89 -11.22 6.91
C ALA A 452 34.67 -12.44 7.39
N SER A 453 34.04 -13.20 8.28
CA SER A 453 34.39 -14.56 8.67
C SER A 453 33.12 -15.41 8.61
N ASP A 454 33.25 -16.71 8.91
CA ASP A 454 32.13 -17.65 8.83
C ASP A 454 30.90 -17.23 9.65
N LEU A 455 31.11 -16.55 10.77
CA LEU A 455 30.05 -16.18 11.73
C LEU A 455 29.93 -14.66 11.97
N THR A 456 30.81 -13.85 11.37
CA THR A 456 30.86 -12.41 11.65
C THR A 456 31.05 -11.62 10.37
N ILE A 457 30.24 -10.58 10.16
CA ILE A 457 30.49 -9.54 9.16
C ILE A 457 30.55 -8.18 9.83
N ARG A 458 31.47 -7.32 9.39
CA ARG A 458 31.59 -5.95 9.91
C ARG A 458 31.92 -4.95 8.82
N ASN A 459 31.37 -3.75 8.95
CA ASN A 459 31.73 -2.59 8.13
C ASN A 459 32.06 -1.37 9.01
N ASP A 460 32.10 -0.18 8.41
CA ASP A 460 32.37 1.09 9.11
C ASP A 460 31.38 1.37 10.26
N TYR A 461 30.15 0.86 10.15
CA TYR A 461 29.02 1.19 11.03
C TYR A 461 28.62 0.06 11.97
N PHE A 462 28.68 -1.19 11.50
CA PHE A 462 28.10 -2.33 12.20
C PHE A 462 29.05 -3.50 12.35
N ILE A 463 28.84 -4.28 13.40
CA ILE A 463 29.34 -5.64 13.57
C ILE A 463 28.13 -6.56 13.75
N ILE A 464 28.03 -7.59 12.92
CA ILE A 464 26.98 -8.61 12.99
C ILE A 464 27.64 -9.94 13.34
N GLU A 465 27.14 -10.59 14.36
CA GLU A 465 27.47 -11.99 14.69
C GLU A 465 26.23 -12.87 14.61
N VAL A 466 26.41 -14.07 14.07
CA VAL A 466 25.43 -15.15 14.06
C VAL A 466 26.02 -16.41 14.70
N ASP A 467 25.21 -17.44 14.92
CA ASP A 467 25.68 -18.74 15.38
C ASP A 467 24.89 -19.89 14.76
N SER A 468 25.32 -21.12 15.06
CA SER A 468 24.70 -22.36 14.61
C SER A 468 23.57 -22.85 15.52
N GLU A 469 23.14 -22.06 16.52
CA GLU A 469 22.07 -22.44 17.44
C GLU A 469 20.72 -21.85 17.02
N ASN A 470 20.70 -20.60 16.56
CA ASN A 470 19.47 -19.86 16.25
C ASN A 470 19.55 -19.20 14.87
N CYS A 471 18.42 -19.11 14.17
CA CYS A 471 18.36 -18.49 12.85
C CYS A 471 18.46 -16.94 12.86
N GLY A 472 18.54 -16.32 14.04
CA GLY A 472 18.57 -14.87 14.19
C GLY A 472 19.98 -14.28 14.24
N ILE A 473 20.04 -12.95 14.23
CA ILE A 473 21.26 -12.18 14.50
C ILE A 473 21.54 -12.22 16.01
N LYS A 474 22.61 -12.92 16.41
CA LYS A 474 23.04 -13.03 17.81
C LYS A 474 23.43 -11.67 18.38
N MET A 475 24.18 -10.91 17.61
CA MET A 475 24.61 -9.56 17.97
C MET A 475 24.58 -8.67 16.74
N LEU A 476 23.99 -7.48 16.90
CA LEU A 476 24.14 -6.36 15.99
C LEU A 476 24.66 -5.18 16.82
N TYR A 477 25.92 -4.81 16.62
CA TYR A 477 26.58 -3.72 17.35
C TYR A 477 26.71 -2.50 16.44
N ASP A 478 26.12 -1.37 16.84
CA ASP A 478 26.29 -0.08 16.17
C ASP A 478 27.54 0.63 16.71
N ARG A 479 28.54 0.80 15.85
CA ARG A 479 29.85 1.37 16.17
C ARG A 479 29.81 2.89 16.29
N ARG A 480 28.82 3.57 15.70
CA ARG A 480 28.68 5.03 15.77
C ARG A 480 28.36 5.46 17.20
N VAL A 481 27.42 4.74 17.82
CA VAL A 481 26.98 5.00 19.19
C VAL A 481 27.65 4.08 20.19
N GLY A 482 28.19 2.93 19.80
CA GLY A 482 28.86 1.97 20.68
C GLY A 482 27.89 1.16 21.55
N VAL A 483 26.83 0.61 20.95
CA VAL A 483 25.78 -0.15 21.66
C VAL A 483 25.33 -1.38 20.86
N ASN A 484 24.84 -2.40 21.56
CA ASN A 484 24.11 -3.50 20.94
C ASN A 484 22.66 -3.09 20.67
N VAL A 485 22.22 -3.30 19.42
CA VAL A 485 20.87 -2.98 18.95
C VAL A 485 19.82 -3.87 19.59
N PHE A 486 20.14 -5.14 19.83
CA PHE A 486 19.20 -6.12 20.39
C PHE A 486 19.61 -6.57 21.79
N ARG A 487 18.61 -6.90 22.64
CA ARG A 487 18.81 -7.55 23.96
C ARG A 487 18.99 -9.07 23.89
N GLY A 488 18.68 -9.64 22.74
CA GLY A 488 18.81 -11.06 22.42
C GLY A 488 18.90 -11.23 20.91
N TYR A 489 18.51 -12.40 20.39
CA TYR A 489 18.52 -12.61 18.94
C TYR A 489 17.53 -11.70 18.22
N GLY A 490 18.03 -10.85 17.33
CA GLY A 490 17.23 -10.07 16.38
C GLY A 490 16.92 -10.85 15.11
N ALA A 491 15.94 -10.39 14.34
CA ALA A 491 15.50 -11.08 13.12
C ALA A 491 15.18 -12.58 13.36
N SER A 492 14.70 -12.93 14.56
CA SER A 492 14.50 -14.33 14.93
C SER A 492 13.15 -14.84 14.41
N PRO A 493 13.10 -15.89 13.57
CA PRO A 493 11.85 -16.46 13.09
C PRO A 493 11.16 -17.28 14.19
N ILE A 494 9.98 -16.80 14.60
CA ILE A 494 9.13 -17.40 15.63
C ILE A 494 7.86 -17.97 15.01
N VAL A 495 7.48 -19.17 15.43
CA VAL A 495 6.26 -19.86 15.01
C VAL A 495 5.25 -19.77 16.14
N LEU A 496 4.08 -19.22 15.80
CA LEU A 496 2.99 -18.98 16.71
C LEU A 496 1.82 -19.89 16.38
N LYS A 497 1.08 -20.28 17.42
CA LYS A 497 -0.17 -21.00 17.24
C LYS A 497 -1.23 -20.08 16.64
N ASP A 498 -1.90 -20.54 15.59
CA ASP A 498 -3.04 -19.84 15.00
C ASP A 498 -4.11 -20.83 14.49
N GLU A 499 -5.08 -21.10 15.35
CA GLU A 499 -6.25 -21.94 15.02
C GLU A 499 -7.48 -21.11 14.65
N SER A 500 -7.31 -19.78 14.48
CA SER A 500 -8.42 -18.91 14.13
C SER A 500 -8.88 -19.12 12.69
N ASP A 501 -10.06 -18.57 12.37
CA ASP A 501 -10.61 -18.58 11.03
C ASP A 501 -9.75 -17.76 10.06
N THR A 502 -10.12 -17.77 8.77
CA THR A 502 -9.39 -17.06 7.72
C THR A 502 -9.21 -15.57 8.08
N TRP A 503 -10.28 -14.91 8.57
CA TRP A 503 -10.28 -13.49 8.94
C TRP A 503 -9.56 -13.17 10.25
N GLY A 504 -9.37 -14.15 11.14
CA GLY A 504 -8.89 -13.91 12.50
C GLY A 504 -9.92 -13.18 13.37
N HIS A 505 -11.21 -13.48 13.20
CA HIS A 505 -12.27 -12.80 13.96
C HIS A 505 -12.09 -12.98 15.47
N GLY A 506 -12.21 -11.87 16.22
CA GLY A 506 -12.08 -11.87 17.68
C GLY A 506 -10.67 -12.15 18.23
N VAL A 507 -9.67 -12.31 17.35
CA VAL A 507 -8.26 -12.39 17.75
C VAL A 507 -7.64 -11.01 17.53
N TYR A 508 -6.96 -10.48 18.54
CA TYR A 508 -6.25 -9.19 18.44
C TYR A 508 -4.74 -9.34 18.62
N THR A 509 -4.29 -10.46 19.19
CA THR A 509 -2.88 -10.69 19.53
C THR A 509 -2.48 -12.09 19.12
N TYR A 510 -1.38 -12.22 18.36
CA TYR A 510 -0.74 -13.51 18.08
C TYR A 510 0.60 -13.55 18.82
N ARG A 511 0.59 -14.07 20.06
CA ARG A 511 1.81 -14.13 20.91
C ARG A 511 2.05 -15.47 21.61
N TYR A 512 1.20 -16.48 21.37
CA TYR A 512 1.44 -17.83 21.87
C TYR A 512 2.49 -18.54 20.98
N GLU A 513 3.74 -18.50 21.43
CA GLU A 513 4.88 -19.12 20.74
C GLU A 513 4.87 -20.65 20.95
N GLU A 514 4.85 -21.40 19.85
CA GLU A 514 5.00 -22.86 19.87
C GLU A 514 6.43 -23.31 19.58
N GLY A 515 7.21 -22.48 18.89
CA GLY A 515 8.63 -22.72 18.75
C GLY A 515 9.32 -21.74 17.81
N ARG A 516 10.55 -22.07 17.46
CA ARG A 516 11.45 -21.26 16.64
C ARG A 516 12.18 -22.15 15.66
N PHE A 517 12.65 -21.58 14.55
CA PHE A 517 13.51 -22.30 13.62
C PHE A 517 14.87 -22.58 14.28
N LYS A 518 15.34 -23.82 14.16
CA LYS A 518 16.57 -24.37 14.76
C LYS A 518 17.36 -25.16 13.71
N ASN A 519 18.37 -25.91 14.15
CA ASN A 519 19.26 -26.71 13.29
C ASN A 519 19.96 -25.83 12.26
N THR A 520 20.61 -24.79 12.76
CA THR A 520 21.10 -23.69 11.94
C THR A 520 22.38 -24.08 11.21
N GLU A 521 22.35 -23.96 9.89
CA GLU A 521 23.52 -24.03 9.01
C GLU A 521 23.91 -22.60 8.62
N VAL A 522 25.11 -22.17 9.04
CA VAL A 522 25.66 -20.86 8.67
C VAL A 522 26.69 -21.04 7.57
N SER A 523 26.63 -20.18 6.56
CA SER A 523 27.63 -20.12 5.49
C SER A 523 27.94 -18.68 5.11
N LEU A 524 29.22 -18.37 4.98
CA LEU A 524 29.68 -17.16 4.33
C LEU A 524 29.54 -17.36 2.82
N ILE A 525 28.49 -16.79 2.23
CA ILE A 525 28.19 -16.99 0.80
C ILE A 525 28.89 -15.97 -0.10
N GLU A 526 29.32 -14.83 0.47
CA GLU A 526 29.97 -13.76 -0.26
C GLU A 526 30.88 -12.95 0.67
N SER A 527 32.12 -12.72 0.25
CA SER A 527 33.11 -11.90 0.97
C SER A 527 33.95 -11.11 -0.03
N GLY A 528 33.34 -10.10 -0.64
CA GLY A 528 34.04 -9.23 -1.57
C GLY A 528 34.21 -7.80 -1.04
N PRO A 529 34.84 -6.92 -1.85
CA PRO A 529 35.22 -5.59 -1.40
C PRO A 529 34.03 -4.64 -1.20
N ILE A 530 32.84 -4.90 -1.76
CA ILE A 530 31.67 -4.02 -1.70
C ILE A 530 30.57 -4.60 -0.82
N ARG A 531 30.35 -5.92 -0.90
CA ARG A 531 29.36 -6.65 -0.10
C ARG A 531 29.95 -7.91 0.50
N ALA A 532 29.62 -8.13 1.77
CA ALA A 532 29.76 -9.41 2.43
C ALA A 532 28.37 -9.91 2.85
N THR A 533 28.11 -11.20 2.68
CA THR A 533 26.81 -11.80 2.99
C THR A 533 26.98 -13.14 3.70
N ILE A 534 26.33 -13.26 4.85
CA ILE A 534 26.16 -14.51 5.57
C ILE A 534 24.76 -15.06 5.29
N CYS A 535 24.67 -16.34 4.98
CA CYS A 535 23.41 -17.07 4.89
C CYS A 535 23.22 -17.92 6.15
N VAL A 536 22.10 -17.72 6.82
CA VAL A 536 21.65 -18.52 7.96
C VAL A 536 20.44 -19.33 7.52
N LYS A 537 20.61 -20.64 7.39
CA LYS A 537 19.54 -21.58 7.05
C LYS A 537 19.08 -22.32 8.29
N ALA A 538 17.78 -22.45 8.50
CA ALA A 538 17.23 -23.18 9.65
C ALA A 538 15.90 -23.85 9.31
N CYS A 539 15.47 -24.80 10.15
CA CYS A 539 14.25 -25.57 9.95
C CYS A 539 13.32 -25.49 11.16
N PHE A 540 12.02 -25.60 10.91
CA PHE A 540 10.98 -25.86 11.91
C PHE A 540 10.03 -26.90 11.33
N SER A 541 9.95 -28.08 11.94
CA SER A 541 9.15 -29.20 11.44
C SER A 541 9.42 -29.48 9.95
N ASN A 542 8.47 -29.19 9.05
CA ASN A 542 8.59 -29.42 7.61
C ASN A 542 8.98 -28.16 6.83
N SER A 543 9.16 -27.04 7.52
CA SER A 543 9.45 -25.73 6.93
C SER A 543 10.93 -25.38 7.03
N THR A 544 11.45 -24.65 6.04
CA THR A 544 12.84 -24.19 5.99
C THR A 544 12.91 -22.71 5.67
N ILE A 545 13.76 -21.97 6.37
CA ILE A 545 14.01 -20.55 6.14
C ILE A 545 15.51 -20.31 5.85
N TRP A 546 15.80 -19.36 4.96
CA TRP A 546 17.12 -18.86 4.66
C TRP A 546 17.13 -17.34 4.82
N GLN A 547 17.98 -16.82 5.70
CA GLN A 547 18.21 -15.38 5.86
C GLN A 547 19.59 -15.02 5.30
N TYR A 548 19.60 -14.20 4.25
CA TYR A 548 20.81 -13.69 3.60
C TYR A 548 21.10 -12.28 4.12
N ILE A 549 21.95 -12.18 5.14
CA ILE A 549 22.25 -10.94 5.86
C ILE A 549 23.49 -10.31 5.23
N SER A 550 23.33 -9.10 4.69
CA SER A 550 24.37 -8.41 3.91
C SER A 550 24.77 -7.09 4.56
N LEU A 551 26.08 -6.85 4.61
CA LEU A 551 26.67 -5.53 4.86
C LEU A 551 27.38 -5.04 3.61
N TYR A 552 27.35 -3.73 3.44
CA TYR A 552 28.02 -3.05 2.34
C TYR A 552 29.10 -2.11 2.85
N ARG A 553 30.19 -1.97 2.11
CA ARG A 553 31.23 -0.98 2.40
C ARG A 553 30.65 0.43 2.30
N GLY A 554 30.86 1.25 3.33
CA GLY A 554 30.46 2.65 3.32
C GLY A 554 28.94 2.93 3.36
N LEU A 555 28.08 1.91 3.53
CA LEU A 555 26.64 2.10 3.71
C LEU A 555 26.19 1.74 5.13
N ASP A 556 25.23 2.51 5.64
CA ASP A 556 24.77 2.55 7.02
C ASP A 556 23.42 1.85 7.24
N PHE A 557 23.17 0.77 6.49
CA PHE A 557 22.02 -0.11 6.67
C PHE A 557 22.41 -1.58 6.50
N ILE A 558 21.55 -2.48 6.99
CA ILE A 558 21.71 -3.93 6.87
C ILE A 558 20.61 -4.47 5.97
N ASP A 559 20.98 -5.12 4.88
CA ASP A 559 20.03 -5.71 3.94
C ASP A 559 19.82 -7.20 4.21
N VAL A 560 18.57 -7.63 4.35
CA VAL A 560 18.22 -9.03 4.56
C VAL A 560 17.24 -9.50 3.49
N LYS A 561 17.69 -10.46 2.67
CA LYS A 561 16.80 -11.22 1.79
C LYS A 561 16.39 -12.51 2.49
N VAL A 562 15.12 -12.86 2.43
CA VAL A 562 14.59 -14.08 3.02
C VAL A 562 14.01 -14.97 1.93
N LYS A 563 14.35 -16.25 2.00
CA LYS A 563 13.63 -17.33 1.31
C LYS A 563 12.99 -18.21 2.37
N LEU A 564 11.76 -18.62 2.14
CA LEU A 564 11.00 -19.47 3.05
C LEU A 564 10.31 -20.56 2.23
N ASP A 565 10.42 -21.81 2.66
CA ASP A 565 9.54 -22.90 2.25
C ASP A 565 8.65 -23.23 3.46
N TRP A 566 7.39 -22.80 3.40
CA TRP A 566 6.43 -22.92 4.49
C TRP A 566 5.48 -24.09 4.28
N ARG A 567 5.41 -24.99 5.26
CA ARG A 567 4.64 -26.25 5.21
C ARG A 567 3.80 -26.50 6.47
N GLU A 568 3.74 -25.53 7.38
CA GLU A 568 2.97 -25.68 8.62
C GLU A 568 1.51 -25.21 8.42
N LYS A 569 0.58 -25.91 9.06
CA LYS A 569 -0.87 -25.65 9.00
C LYS A 569 -1.35 -25.10 10.34
N HIS A 570 -2.29 -24.16 10.35
CA HIS A 570 -2.78 -23.48 11.57
C HIS A 570 -1.67 -22.83 12.40
N ARG A 571 -0.71 -22.21 11.71
CA ARG A 571 0.44 -21.53 12.30
C ARG A 571 0.64 -20.19 11.65
N MET A 572 1.27 -19.30 12.39
CA MET A 572 1.70 -17.99 11.92
C MET A 572 3.22 -17.86 12.11
N LEU A 573 3.89 -17.24 11.14
CA LEU A 573 5.32 -16.94 11.21
C LEU A 573 5.53 -15.44 11.40
N LYS A 574 6.36 -15.07 12.37
CA LYS A 574 6.86 -13.69 12.54
C LYS A 574 8.38 -13.66 12.64
N LEU A 575 8.98 -12.52 12.32
CA LEU A 575 10.36 -12.19 12.69
C LEU A 575 10.34 -11.27 13.91
N SER A 576 11.04 -11.65 14.99
CA SER A 576 11.15 -10.88 16.23
C SER A 576 12.43 -10.06 16.28
N PHE A 577 12.29 -8.80 16.73
CA PHE A 577 13.34 -7.79 16.89
C PHE A 577 13.26 -7.21 18.32
N PRO A 578 13.92 -7.83 19.31
CA PRO A 578 13.94 -7.37 20.70
C PRO A 578 14.92 -6.20 20.87
N VAL A 579 14.54 -4.99 20.45
CA VAL A 579 15.41 -3.81 20.45
C VAL A 579 15.77 -3.41 21.88
N ASN A 580 17.01 -3.02 22.11
CA ASN A 580 17.58 -2.75 23.42
C ASN A 580 17.17 -1.38 23.98
N LEU A 581 15.89 -1.20 24.28
CA LEU A 581 15.35 0.06 24.79
C LEU A 581 14.68 -0.09 26.16
N ASN A 582 14.89 0.88 27.04
CA ASN A 582 14.23 0.96 28.36
C ASN A 582 12.80 1.50 28.25
N SER A 583 12.55 2.38 27.28
CA SER A 583 11.24 2.91 26.89
C SER A 583 11.12 2.80 25.38
N SER A 584 9.91 2.63 24.86
CA SER A 584 9.69 2.52 23.41
C SER A 584 8.50 3.36 22.96
N LYS A 585 8.67 3.93 21.77
CA LYS A 585 7.65 4.54 20.94
C LYS A 585 7.70 3.81 19.61
N VAL A 586 6.54 3.31 19.16
CA VAL A 586 6.46 2.55 17.90
C VAL A 586 5.69 3.38 16.89
N THR A 587 6.36 3.69 15.78
CA THR A 587 5.85 4.56 14.74
C THR A 587 5.77 3.81 13.43
N TYR A 588 4.62 3.90 12.76
CA TYR A 588 4.30 3.14 11.57
C TYR A 588 4.06 4.09 10.41
N GLU A 589 4.53 3.72 9.23
CA GLU A 589 4.00 4.28 8.00
C GLU A 589 2.56 3.77 7.78
N ILE A 590 1.68 4.71 7.46
CA ILE A 590 0.33 4.47 6.95
C ILE A 590 0.20 5.12 5.56
N PRO A 591 -0.83 4.84 4.77
CA PRO A 591 -1.00 5.45 3.45
C PRO A 591 -0.87 6.98 3.49
N TYR A 592 0.17 7.53 2.84
CA TYR A 592 0.52 8.97 2.85
C TYR A 592 0.53 9.64 4.23
N GLY A 593 0.95 8.90 5.27
CA GLY A 593 1.05 9.47 6.60
C GLY A 593 1.84 8.59 7.56
N VAL A 594 1.90 9.02 8.81
CA VAL A 594 2.62 8.34 9.88
C VAL A 594 1.76 8.33 11.13
N ILE A 595 1.77 7.22 11.89
CA ILE A 595 1.05 7.10 13.16
C ILE A 595 1.90 6.42 14.22
N THR A 596 1.77 6.89 15.47
CA THR A 596 2.35 6.20 16.63
C THR A 596 1.29 5.33 17.29
N ARG A 597 1.63 4.07 17.59
CA ARG A 597 0.74 3.14 18.30
C ARG A 597 1.34 2.68 19.61
N ILE A 598 0.48 2.20 20.50
CA ILE A 598 0.87 1.68 21.81
C ILE A 598 1.46 0.29 21.63
N ALA A 599 2.61 0.02 22.23
CA ALA A 599 3.27 -1.29 22.19
C ALA A 599 2.63 -2.28 23.19
N ASN A 600 1.37 -2.69 22.94
CA ASN A 600 0.58 -3.59 23.79
C ASN A 600 0.47 -5.03 23.24
N GLY A 601 1.14 -5.34 22.13
CA GLY A 601 1.14 -6.66 21.48
C GLY A 601 -0.05 -6.94 20.56
N VAL A 602 -0.90 -5.94 20.31
CA VAL A 602 -1.97 -6.02 19.30
C VAL A 602 -1.36 -6.03 17.89
N GLU A 603 -1.96 -6.80 17.01
CA GLU A 603 -1.62 -6.85 15.60
C GLU A 603 -2.11 -5.58 14.89
N GLU A 604 -1.20 -4.87 14.26
CA GLU A 604 -1.43 -3.57 13.64
C GLU A 604 -1.03 -3.58 12.16
N PRO A 605 -1.84 -2.95 11.28
CA PRO A 605 -1.46 -2.79 9.89
C PRO A 605 -0.39 -1.71 9.72
N GLY A 606 0.51 -1.87 8.76
CA GLY A 606 1.54 -0.89 8.42
C GLY A 606 1.92 -0.98 6.94
N GLN A 607 2.79 -0.08 6.49
CA GLN A 607 3.17 0.04 5.08
C GLN A 607 4.63 -0.44 4.83
N ARG A 608 5.46 0.38 4.20
CA ARG A 608 6.83 0.03 3.81
C ARG A 608 7.79 0.08 4.98
N TRP A 609 7.49 0.83 6.03
CA TRP A 609 8.37 0.90 7.20
C TRP A 609 7.65 1.02 8.54
N VAL A 610 8.36 0.58 9.58
CA VAL A 610 8.01 0.73 11.00
C VAL A 610 9.29 1.07 11.76
N ASP A 611 9.18 1.90 12.78
CA ASP A 611 10.27 2.29 13.68
C ASP A 611 9.90 1.98 15.14
N VAL A 612 10.88 1.49 15.89
CA VAL A 612 10.83 1.50 17.35
C VAL A 612 12.01 2.28 17.89
N SER A 613 11.72 3.38 18.58
CA SER A 613 12.71 4.32 19.12
C SER A 613 12.41 4.65 20.58
N GLY A 614 13.44 5.09 21.31
CA GLY A 614 13.31 5.47 22.70
C GLY A 614 14.67 5.61 23.36
N THR A 615 14.73 5.32 24.66
CA THR A 615 15.96 5.50 25.44
C THR A 615 16.68 4.18 25.66
N LEU A 616 17.97 4.12 25.34
CA LEU A 616 18.88 3.02 25.66
C LEU A 616 19.83 3.48 26.76
N SER A 617 19.87 2.75 27.88
CA SER A 617 20.80 3.01 28.98
C SER A 617 21.91 1.96 29.04
N THR A 618 23.16 2.42 29.02
CA THR A 618 24.35 1.65 29.41
C THR A 618 24.77 2.04 30.83
N PRO A 619 25.65 1.29 31.53
CA PRO A 619 26.07 1.65 32.88
C PRO A 619 26.57 3.10 33.04
N ASP A 620 27.20 3.65 31.99
CA ASP A 620 27.86 4.95 32.03
C ASP A 620 27.08 6.09 31.36
N ARG A 621 26.02 5.81 30.59
CA ARG A 621 25.26 6.84 29.84
C ARG A 621 23.88 6.39 29.38
N SER A 622 23.05 7.35 29.00
CA SER A 622 21.77 7.14 28.33
C SER A 622 21.79 7.83 26.96
N VAL A 623 21.31 7.15 25.92
CA VAL A 623 21.28 7.65 24.55
C VAL A 623 19.90 7.42 23.94
N GLU A 624 19.43 8.36 23.13
CA GLU A 624 18.27 8.13 22.26
C GLU A 624 18.69 7.24 21.09
N PHE A 625 17.93 6.20 20.85
CA PHE A 625 18.26 5.18 19.87
C PHE A 625 16.99 4.54 19.32
N GLY A 626 17.06 4.06 18.09
CA GLY A 626 15.99 3.31 17.48
C GLY A 626 16.42 2.35 16.39
N LEU A 627 15.43 1.62 15.89
CA LEU A 627 15.55 0.72 14.77
C LEU A 627 14.35 0.91 13.86
N ALA A 628 14.60 1.40 12.65
CA ALA A 628 13.65 1.35 11.56
C ALA A 628 13.82 0.05 10.74
N ILE A 629 12.69 -0.55 10.36
CA ILE A 629 12.62 -1.72 9.48
C ILE A 629 11.86 -1.30 8.24
N VAL A 630 12.51 -1.35 7.08
CA VAL A 630 11.91 -1.09 5.77
C VAL A 630 11.72 -2.41 5.03
N ASN A 631 10.61 -2.61 4.31
CA ASN A 631 10.28 -3.90 3.68
C ASN A 631 9.64 -3.74 2.29
N ASP A 632 9.55 -4.85 1.55
CA ASP A 632 9.03 -4.89 0.18
C ASP A 632 7.61 -5.45 0.02
N SER A 633 7.00 -6.03 1.07
CA SER A 633 5.74 -6.78 0.91
C SER A 633 4.98 -7.13 2.19
N LYS A 634 5.45 -6.71 3.37
CA LYS A 634 4.86 -7.04 4.68
C LYS A 634 4.11 -5.84 5.25
N TYR A 635 2.89 -6.09 5.71
CA TYR A 635 1.92 -5.07 6.10
C TYR A 635 1.41 -5.22 7.54
N SER A 636 1.97 -6.12 8.32
CA SER A 636 1.41 -6.48 9.62
C SER A 636 2.51 -6.64 10.64
N TYR A 637 2.27 -6.10 11.84
CA TYR A 637 3.27 -6.00 12.89
C TYR A 637 2.59 -6.08 14.25
N ASP A 638 3.33 -6.51 15.27
CA ASP A 638 2.94 -6.28 16.65
C ASP A 638 4.16 -5.81 17.45
N ALA A 639 3.93 -4.99 18.48
CA ALA A 639 5.00 -4.55 19.36
C ALA A 639 4.57 -4.67 20.82
N TYR A 640 5.43 -5.24 21.67
CA TYR A 640 5.20 -5.30 23.12
C TYR A 640 6.44 -4.82 23.85
N GLY A 641 6.33 -3.69 24.55
CA GLY A 641 7.51 -2.98 25.04
C GLY A 641 8.44 -2.62 23.88
N SER A 642 9.71 -3.02 23.94
CA SER A 642 10.70 -2.76 22.88
C SER A 642 10.88 -3.91 21.89
N GLU A 643 10.10 -5.00 22.02
CA GLU A 643 10.11 -6.09 21.05
C GLU A 643 9.11 -5.78 19.93
N LEU A 644 9.64 -5.44 18.76
CA LEU A 644 8.90 -5.32 17.52
C LEU A 644 8.90 -6.67 16.79
N ARG A 645 7.76 -7.08 16.24
CA ARG A 645 7.61 -8.28 15.43
C ARG A 645 6.98 -7.93 14.09
N MET A 646 7.56 -8.43 13.01
CA MET A 646 7.00 -8.31 11.66
C MET A 646 6.36 -9.64 11.28
N SER A 647 5.08 -9.59 10.94
CA SER A 647 4.29 -10.75 10.56
C SER A 647 4.53 -11.13 9.10
N ILE A 648 4.91 -12.39 8.87
CA ILE A 648 5.35 -12.86 7.55
C ILE A 648 4.21 -13.49 6.76
N LEU A 649 3.45 -14.39 7.41
CA LEU A 649 2.31 -15.10 6.83
C LEU A 649 1.49 -15.79 7.92
N ARG A 650 0.25 -16.16 7.58
CA ARG A 650 -0.65 -17.03 8.35
C ARG A 650 -1.12 -18.19 7.48
N SER A 651 -1.36 -19.36 8.07
CA SER A 651 -1.79 -20.55 7.32
C SER A 651 -3.06 -21.20 7.87
N PRO A 652 -4.21 -20.50 7.89
CA PRO A 652 -5.52 -21.14 8.04
C PRO A 652 -5.98 -21.79 6.71
N PRO A 653 -7.03 -22.62 6.72
CA PRO A 653 -7.70 -23.06 5.48
C PRO A 653 -8.28 -21.88 4.70
N TYR A 654 -8.39 -22.02 3.37
CA TYR A 654 -9.06 -21.02 2.54
C TYR A 654 -10.54 -20.87 2.90
N ALA A 655 -11.01 -19.61 2.94
CA ALA A 655 -12.42 -19.24 3.14
C ALA A 655 -13.11 -19.97 4.31
N HIS A 656 -12.37 -20.32 5.35
CA HIS A 656 -12.91 -20.91 6.56
C HIS A 656 -13.41 -19.78 7.47
N HIS A 657 -14.69 -19.86 7.82
CA HIS A 657 -15.37 -18.89 8.67
C HIS A 657 -16.15 -19.60 9.77
N GLU A 658 -16.03 -19.14 11.01
CA GLU A 658 -16.85 -19.66 12.12
C GLU A 658 -18.33 -19.26 11.97
N PRO A 659 -19.32 -20.11 12.30
CA PRO A 659 -19.23 -21.32 13.12
C PRO A 659 -19.04 -22.62 12.31
N HIS A 660 -18.70 -22.56 11.01
CA HIS A 660 -18.46 -23.78 10.24
C HIS A 660 -17.22 -24.49 10.76
N LYS A 661 -17.41 -25.70 11.32
CA LYS A 661 -16.31 -26.49 11.87
C LYS A 661 -15.64 -27.31 10.78
N LEU A 662 -14.30 -27.30 10.78
CA LEU A 662 -13.50 -28.19 9.97
C LEU A 662 -13.79 -29.64 10.37
N LYS A 663 -13.99 -30.50 9.38
CA LYS A 663 -14.25 -31.93 9.59
C LYS A 663 -12.91 -32.66 9.75
N PRO A 664 -12.79 -33.60 10.71
CA PRO A 664 -11.60 -34.42 10.81
C PRO A 664 -11.43 -35.26 9.54
N ASN A 665 -10.18 -35.52 9.15
CA ASN A 665 -9.81 -36.34 7.99
C ASN A 665 -10.26 -35.81 6.61
N VAL A 666 -10.64 -34.54 6.51
CA VAL A 666 -10.78 -33.85 5.21
C VAL A 666 -9.48 -33.12 4.92
N ASP A 667 -8.96 -33.31 3.71
CA ASP A 667 -7.80 -32.55 3.24
C ASP A 667 -8.26 -31.20 2.72
N TYR A 668 -8.11 -30.18 3.56
CA TYR A 668 -8.39 -28.79 3.21
C TYR A 668 -7.16 -28.16 2.56
N GLU A 669 -7.37 -27.24 1.63
CA GLU A 669 -6.31 -26.36 1.13
C GLU A 669 -6.00 -25.27 2.15
N TYR A 670 -4.71 -25.11 2.49
CA TYR A 670 -4.24 -24.12 3.46
C TYR A 670 -3.55 -22.97 2.74
N ILE A 671 -3.76 -21.76 3.26
CA ILE A 671 -3.18 -20.52 2.74
C ILE A 671 -1.66 -20.49 2.98
N ASP A 672 -0.92 -19.82 2.10
CA ASP A 672 0.52 -19.55 2.22
C ASP A 672 1.44 -20.79 2.31
N GLN A 673 1.00 -21.94 1.80
CA GLN A 673 1.87 -23.11 1.63
C GLN A 673 2.86 -22.90 0.48
N GLY A 674 4.11 -23.34 0.65
CA GLY A 674 5.14 -23.36 -0.39
C GLY A 674 6.20 -22.26 -0.27
N LEU A 675 6.75 -21.85 -1.41
CA LEU A 675 7.90 -20.94 -1.46
C LEU A 675 7.48 -19.47 -1.40
N HIS A 676 8.13 -18.73 -0.50
CA HIS A 676 7.99 -17.28 -0.35
C HIS A 676 9.37 -16.62 -0.40
N THR A 677 9.42 -15.42 -0.96
CA THR A 677 10.62 -14.56 -0.93
C THR A 677 10.21 -13.14 -0.58
N PHE A 678 10.95 -12.51 0.31
CA PHE A 678 10.75 -11.10 0.67
C PHE A 678 12.06 -10.50 1.15
N ARG A 679 12.13 -9.17 1.22
CA ARG A 679 13.31 -8.43 1.62
C ARG A 679 12.94 -7.37 2.65
N TYR A 680 13.82 -7.18 3.63
CA TYR A 680 13.72 -6.09 4.57
C TYR A 680 15.11 -5.53 4.88
N VAL A 681 15.14 -4.26 5.27
CA VAL A 681 16.34 -3.51 5.57
C VAL A 681 16.23 -2.97 6.99
N LEU A 682 17.27 -3.20 7.79
CA LEU A 682 17.39 -2.69 9.13
C LEU A 682 18.22 -1.40 9.10
N ILE A 683 17.69 -0.36 9.72
CA ILE A 683 18.36 0.94 9.85
C ILE A 683 18.40 1.28 11.35
N PRO A 684 19.42 0.80 12.08
CA PRO A 684 19.69 1.29 13.42
C PRO A 684 20.06 2.77 13.33
N HIS A 685 19.60 3.60 14.28
CA HIS A 685 19.84 5.03 14.22
C HIS A 685 19.93 5.67 15.62
N PRO A 686 20.74 6.75 15.77
CA PRO A 686 20.65 7.61 16.95
C PRO A 686 19.41 8.50 16.85
N GLY A 687 18.71 8.72 17.97
CA GLY A 687 17.52 9.56 18.00
C GLY A 687 16.23 8.81 17.63
N ASP A 688 15.38 9.45 16.83
CA ASP A 688 14.12 8.91 16.34
C ASP A 688 14.12 8.76 14.81
N TRP A 689 13.06 8.14 14.27
CA TRP A 689 12.92 7.91 12.83
C TRP A 689 13.00 9.19 11.98
N LYS A 690 12.68 10.38 12.50
CA LYS A 690 12.72 11.64 11.73
C LYS A 690 14.15 12.00 11.39
N THR A 691 15.08 11.77 12.32
CA THR A 691 16.52 12.05 12.12
C THR A 691 17.14 11.26 10.96
N VAL A 692 16.54 10.13 10.63
CA VAL A 692 16.99 9.19 9.60
C VAL A 692 15.96 9.05 8.47
N PHE A 693 14.93 9.91 8.43
CA PHE A 693 13.84 9.76 7.46
C PHE A 693 14.32 9.84 6.01
N TYR A 694 15.36 10.65 5.72
CA TYR A 694 15.99 10.71 4.40
C TYR A 694 16.41 9.31 3.90
N ARG A 695 16.98 8.49 4.79
CA ARG A 695 17.45 7.13 4.49
C ARG A 695 16.29 6.13 4.45
N ILE A 696 15.31 6.28 5.34
CA ILE A 696 14.08 5.47 5.33
C ILE A 696 13.35 5.66 3.99
N ALA A 697 13.12 6.91 3.57
CA ALA A 697 12.44 7.25 2.33
C ALA A 697 13.19 6.73 1.10
N GLU A 698 14.51 6.95 1.03
CA GLU A 698 15.37 6.45 -0.04
C GLU A 698 15.27 4.93 -0.20
N ILE A 699 15.41 4.18 0.89
CA ILE A 699 15.33 2.72 0.87
C ILE A 699 13.90 2.27 0.55
N ALA A 700 12.89 2.91 1.14
CA ALA A 700 11.49 2.56 0.93
C ALA A 700 11.06 2.77 -0.54
N GLU A 701 11.54 3.82 -1.20
CA GLU A 701 11.30 4.02 -2.63
C GLU A 701 12.02 2.95 -3.45
N ILE A 702 13.35 2.82 -3.32
CA ILE A 702 14.12 1.95 -4.22
C ILE A 702 13.88 0.46 -3.99
N LEU A 703 13.59 0.04 -2.77
CA LEU A 703 13.26 -1.35 -2.45
C LEU A 703 11.97 -1.80 -3.15
N ASN A 704 11.04 -0.87 -3.37
CA ASN A 704 9.72 -1.16 -3.92
C ASN A 704 9.60 -0.85 -5.43
N THR A 705 10.45 0.03 -5.99
CA THR A 705 10.49 0.28 -7.45
C THR A 705 11.59 -0.48 -8.18
N GLY A 706 12.76 -0.63 -7.57
CA GLY A 706 13.99 -1.11 -8.20
C GLY A 706 14.66 -0.08 -9.13
N PHE A 707 15.85 -0.45 -9.62
CA PHE A 707 16.53 0.23 -10.73
C PHE A 707 16.31 -0.53 -12.03
N PHE A 708 16.40 0.20 -13.13
CA PHE A 708 16.47 -0.36 -14.49
C PHE A 708 17.80 0.06 -15.10
N TYR A 709 18.40 -0.81 -15.91
CA TYR A 709 19.58 -0.43 -16.67
C TYR A 709 19.49 -0.88 -18.12
N ILE A 710 20.09 -0.08 -19.00
CA ILE A 710 20.30 -0.40 -20.40
C ILE A 710 21.79 -0.37 -20.66
N VAL A 711 22.27 -1.31 -21.48
CA VAL A 711 23.61 -1.20 -22.03
C VAL A 711 23.50 -0.67 -23.44
N GLU A 712 24.06 0.51 -23.64
CA GLU A 712 23.93 1.26 -24.88
C GLU A 712 25.28 1.32 -25.59
N ASP A 713 25.26 1.04 -26.90
CA ASP A 713 26.45 1.05 -27.74
C ASP A 713 26.78 2.49 -28.18
N ARG A 714 27.90 2.67 -28.86
CA ARG A 714 28.40 3.97 -29.27
C ARG A 714 27.50 4.62 -30.32
N HIS A 715 26.90 5.75 -29.98
CA HIS A 715 26.25 6.64 -30.94
C HIS A 715 26.33 8.10 -30.48
N ILE A 716 26.11 9.02 -31.41
CA ILE A 716 25.93 10.44 -31.06
C ILE A 716 24.51 10.61 -30.51
N GLY A 717 24.39 11.31 -29.39
CA GLY A 717 23.12 11.63 -28.76
C GLY A 717 23.00 13.13 -28.47
N SER A 718 21.83 13.55 -28.01
CA SER A 718 21.55 14.95 -27.63
C SER A 718 21.41 15.14 -26.12
N LEU A 719 21.26 14.05 -25.36
CA LEU A 719 21.13 14.05 -23.91
C LEU A 719 22.48 13.78 -23.23
N PRO A 720 22.72 14.36 -22.04
CA PRO A 720 23.98 14.19 -21.31
C PRO A 720 24.13 12.77 -20.72
N LEU A 721 25.32 12.43 -20.25
CA LEU A 721 25.60 11.16 -19.55
C LEU A 721 24.96 11.06 -18.14
N LYS A 722 24.42 12.16 -17.61
CA LYS A 722 23.78 12.22 -16.30
C LYS A 722 22.69 13.28 -16.34
N LEU A 723 21.51 12.95 -15.82
CA LEU A 723 20.37 13.86 -15.80
C LEU A 723 19.54 13.64 -14.54
N SER A 724 19.17 14.73 -13.87
CA SER A 724 18.12 14.80 -12.85
C SER A 724 16.93 15.54 -13.45
N SER A 725 15.71 15.03 -13.28
CA SER A 725 14.52 15.73 -13.79
C SER A 725 13.75 16.50 -12.73
N ILE A 726 13.95 16.16 -11.46
CA ILE A 726 13.32 16.83 -10.33
C ILE A 726 14.31 16.88 -9.15
N ASN A 727 14.26 17.95 -8.38
CA ASN A 727 14.85 18.05 -7.04
C ASN A 727 13.81 18.67 -6.11
N VAL A 728 13.63 18.08 -4.93
CA VAL A 728 12.69 18.59 -3.91
C VAL A 728 13.44 18.67 -2.59
N GLU A 729 13.45 19.86 -2.01
CA GLU A 729 14.06 20.12 -0.71
C GLU A 729 13.05 20.82 0.21
N PRO A 730 13.04 20.55 1.53
CA PRO A 730 13.84 19.53 2.25
C PRO A 730 13.32 18.09 2.11
N TYR A 731 14.11 17.11 2.59
CA TYR A 731 13.89 15.66 2.42
C TYR A 731 12.62 15.09 3.06
N ASN A 732 11.94 15.85 3.93
CA ASN A 732 10.67 15.43 4.52
C ASN A 732 9.47 15.60 3.57
N VAL A 733 9.67 16.24 2.41
CA VAL A 733 8.67 16.37 1.35
C VAL A 733 9.04 15.46 0.18
N ILE A 734 8.25 14.41 -0.04
CA ILE A 734 8.53 13.38 -1.04
C ILE A 734 7.65 13.60 -2.28
N PRO A 735 8.23 13.72 -3.49
CA PRO A 735 7.45 13.70 -4.73
C PRO A 735 7.02 12.28 -5.07
N SER A 736 5.84 11.90 -4.57
CA SER A 736 5.26 10.56 -4.72
C SER A 736 4.70 10.28 -6.12
N VAL A 737 4.28 11.30 -6.87
CA VAL A 737 3.73 11.10 -8.23
C VAL A 737 4.25 12.18 -9.18
N LEU A 738 4.64 11.77 -10.38
CA LEU A 738 4.76 12.65 -11.53
C LEU A 738 4.15 11.93 -12.74
N LYS A 739 3.04 12.47 -13.26
CA LYS A 739 2.35 11.92 -14.43
C LYS A 739 1.78 13.03 -15.32
N LEU A 740 1.28 12.69 -16.51
CA LEU A 740 0.42 13.62 -17.26
C LEU A 740 -0.99 13.62 -16.70
N SER A 741 -1.66 14.76 -16.73
CA SER A 741 -3.08 14.89 -16.37
C SER A 741 -3.97 13.97 -17.21
N GLU A 742 -5.08 13.51 -16.65
CA GLU A 742 -6.08 12.73 -17.38
C GLU A 742 -6.79 13.57 -18.46
N GLU A 743 -6.99 14.87 -18.22
CA GLU A 743 -7.76 15.78 -19.10
C GLU A 743 -6.88 16.65 -20.02
N SER A 744 -5.57 16.74 -19.77
CA SER A 744 -4.66 17.62 -20.53
C SER A 744 -3.25 17.02 -20.71
N ASN A 745 -2.29 17.80 -21.20
CA ASN A 745 -0.87 17.43 -21.26
C ASN A 745 -0.03 18.10 -20.16
N ASP A 746 -0.68 18.78 -19.21
CA ASP A 746 0.01 19.35 -18.06
C ASP A 746 0.54 18.24 -17.15
N LEU A 747 1.62 18.50 -16.42
CA LEU A 747 2.12 17.56 -15.42
C LEU A 747 1.30 17.65 -14.14
N ILE A 748 1.07 16.51 -13.51
CA ILE A 748 0.54 16.39 -12.16
C ILE A 748 1.69 15.92 -11.27
N LEU A 749 2.09 16.79 -10.34
CA LEU A 749 3.08 16.50 -9.30
C LEU A 749 2.36 16.38 -7.96
N ARG A 750 2.50 15.23 -7.28
CA ARG A 750 1.97 15.02 -5.93
C ARG A 750 3.11 14.92 -4.94
N LEU A 751 2.99 15.71 -3.87
CA LEU A 751 3.98 15.87 -2.81
C LEU A 751 3.35 15.47 -1.48
N VAL A 752 4.12 14.79 -0.64
CA VAL A 752 3.67 14.35 0.68
C VAL A 752 4.70 14.76 1.72
N GLU A 753 4.26 15.51 2.73
CA GLU A 753 5.06 15.81 3.93
C GLU A 753 4.91 14.64 4.91
N TYR A 754 6.02 14.04 5.34
CA TYR A 754 5.98 12.83 6.18
C TYR A 754 6.40 13.04 7.64
N CYS A 755 7.08 14.14 7.97
CA CYS A 755 7.68 14.34 9.30
C CYS A 755 6.76 15.08 10.28
N GLY A 756 5.60 15.56 9.84
CA GLY A 756 4.65 16.32 10.66
C GLY A 756 5.19 17.71 11.00
N ILE A 757 5.88 18.34 10.05
CA ILE A 757 6.53 19.65 10.23
C ILE A 757 6.06 20.57 9.11
N GLU A 758 5.63 21.77 9.47
CA GLU A 758 5.32 22.82 8.50
C GLU A 758 6.59 23.20 7.74
N THR A 759 6.51 23.14 6.41
CA THR A 759 7.70 23.14 5.56
C THR A 759 7.53 24.10 4.40
N GLU A 760 8.49 24.99 4.22
CA GLU A 760 8.71 25.67 2.94
C GLU A 760 9.51 24.72 2.05
N ALA A 761 8.89 24.23 0.97
CA ALA A 761 9.52 23.31 0.05
C ALA A 761 9.87 24.00 -1.27
N TYR A 762 11.04 23.69 -1.78
CA TYR A 762 11.54 24.15 -3.06
C TYR A 762 11.60 22.98 -4.03
N ILE A 763 10.93 23.14 -5.17
CA ILE A 763 10.84 22.15 -6.24
C ILE A 763 11.52 22.72 -7.46
N ASP A 764 12.60 22.09 -7.89
CA ASP A 764 13.28 22.38 -9.15
C ASP A 764 12.95 21.25 -10.15
N ILE A 765 12.49 21.63 -11.34
CA ILE A 765 12.25 20.74 -12.47
C ILE A 765 13.11 21.25 -13.65
N PRO A 766 14.42 20.89 -13.68
CA PRO A 766 15.36 21.44 -14.66
C PRO A 766 14.94 21.22 -16.11
N ILE A 767 14.33 20.07 -16.39
CA ILE A 767 13.88 19.71 -17.74
C ILE A 767 12.76 20.62 -18.28
N LEU A 768 12.07 21.35 -17.41
CA LEU A 768 11.09 22.38 -17.76
C LEU A 768 11.59 23.81 -17.50
N GLY A 769 12.78 23.97 -16.89
CA GLY A 769 13.27 25.26 -16.41
C GLY A 769 12.29 25.91 -15.41
N ARG A 770 11.73 25.10 -14.51
CA ARG A 770 10.70 25.50 -13.54
C ARG A 770 11.25 25.39 -12.12
N GLU A 771 11.16 26.49 -11.39
CA GLU A 771 11.44 26.57 -9.97
C GLU A 771 10.16 26.97 -9.25
N ILE A 772 9.76 26.22 -8.23
CA ILE A 772 8.48 26.38 -7.55
C ILE A 772 8.72 26.34 -6.04
N GLY A 773 8.44 27.46 -5.36
CA GLY A 773 8.35 27.51 -3.92
C GLY A 773 6.91 27.27 -3.46
N ILE A 774 6.73 26.40 -2.47
CA ILE A 774 5.43 26.12 -1.86
C ILE A 774 5.56 26.05 -0.34
N GLU A 775 4.46 26.34 0.36
CA GLU A 775 4.28 25.98 1.76
C GLU A 775 3.48 24.68 1.83
N ILE A 776 3.94 23.71 2.61
CA ILE A 776 3.23 22.44 2.85
C ILE A 776 3.06 22.21 4.35
N LYS A 777 1.82 21.91 4.75
CA LYS A 777 1.46 21.72 6.16
C LYS A 777 1.95 20.36 6.67
N PRO A 778 2.05 20.18 8.00
CA PRO A 778 2.33 18.87 8.60
C PRO A 778 1.44 17.77 8.02
N PHE A 779 2.05 16.67 7.56
CA PHE A 779 1.34 15.51 6.99
C PHE A 779 0.47 15.80 5.76
N GLU A 780 0.68 16.92 5.07
CA GLU A 780 -0.14 17.32 3.94
C GLU A 780 0.22 16.55 2.66
N ILE A 781 -0.82 16.13 1.93
CA ILE A 781 -0.78 15.67 0.54
C ILE A 781 -1.13 16.85 -0.36
N LYS A 782 -0.13 17.42 -1.05
CA LYS A 782 -0.33 18.54 -1.98
C LYS A 782 -0.23 18.08 -3.43
N THR A 783 -1.09 18.60 -4.30
CA THR A 783 -1.09 18.29 -5.74
C THR A 783 -0.94 19.58 -6.54
N LEU A 784 0.04 19.62 -7.44
CA LEU A 784 0.30 20.73 -8.34
C LEU A 784 0.04 20.30 -9.78
N ARG A 785 -0.70 21.11 -10.53
CA ARG A 785 -0.77 21.03 -11.98
C ARG A 785 0.21 22.03 -12.58
N ILE A 786 1.18 21.52 -13.33
CA ILE A 786 2.30 22.28 -13.89
C ILE A 786 2.15 22.27 -15.41
N PRO A 787 1.71 23.39 -16.01
CA PRO A 787 1.67 23.52 -17.46
C PRO A 787 3.06 23.44 -18.07
N LEU A 788 3.15 22.75 -19.22
CA LEU A 788 4.40 22.66 -20.00
C LEU A 788 4.84 24.02 -20.55
N ASP A 789 3.87 24.90 -20.82
CA ASP A 789 4.11 26.28 -21.18
C ASP A 789 4.58 27.06 -19.95
N LYS A 790 5.85 27.49 -19.97
CA LYS A 790 6.50 28.17 -18.86
C LYS A 790 5.87 29.51 -18.48
N ASP A 791 5.12 30.13 -19.40
CA ASP A 791 4.50 31.42 -19.15
C ASP A 791 3.16 31.29 -18.41
N LYS A 792 2.61 30.07 -18.32
CA LYS A 792 1.41 29.78 -17.53
C LYS A 792 1.76 29.51 -16.06
N PRO A 793 0.92 29.94 -15.10
CA PRO A 793 1.16 29.69 -13.70
C PRO A 793 0.97 28.22 -13.33
N VAL A 794 1.74 27.76 -12.35
CA VAL A 794 1.47 26.50 -11.65
C VAL A 794 0.23 26.69 -10.78
N VAL A 795 -0.64 25.68 -10.74
CA VAL A 795 -1.92 25.75 -10.03
C VAL A 795 -1.98 24.62 -9.01
N GLU A 796 -2.37 24.93 -7.78
CA GLU A 796 -2.70 23.89 -6.80
C GLU A 796 -4.03 23.24 -7.18
N CYS A 797 -4.09 21.92 -7.06
CA CYS A 797 -5.26 21.14 -7.37
C CYS A 797 -5.66 20.27 -6.19
N ASN A 798 -6.93 19.86 -6.19
CA ASN A 798 -7.40 18.74 -5.39
C ASN A 798 -6.75 17.43 -5.88
N LEU A 799 -6.97 16.33 -5.17
CA LEU A 799 -6.32 15.05 -5.49
C LEU A 799 -6.82 14.44 -6.81
N LEU A 800 -7.93 14.95 -7.36
CA LEU A 800 -8.53 14.56 -8.65
C LEU A 800 -8.16 15.51 -9.79
N GLU A 801 -7.04 16.24 -9.66
CA GLU A 801 -6.47 17.12 -10.69
C GLU A 801 -7.31 18.38 -11.02
N THR A 802 -8.33 18.70 -10.22
CA THR A 802 -9.15 19.91 -10.39
C THR A 802 -8.55 21.09 -9.62
N PRO A 803 -8.35 22.28 -10.23
CA PRO A 803 -7.91 23.49 -9.54
C PRO A 803 -8.74 23.83 -8.31
N ILE A 804 -8.09 24.30 -7.23
CA ILE A 804 -8.74 24.74 -5.98
C ILE A 804 -8.67 26.24 -5.75
#